data_AF-A0A162FP38-F1
#
_entry.id   AF-A0A162FP38-F1
#
_cell.length_a   1.000
_cell.length_b   1.000
_cell.length_c   1.000
_cell.angle_alpha   90.00
_cell.angle_beta   90.00
_cell.angle_gamma   90.00
#
_symmetry.space_group_name_H-M   'P 1'
#
loop_
_entity.id
_entity.type
_entity.pdbx_description
1 polymer ?
#
loop_
_entity_poly.entity_id
_entity_poly.type
_entity_poly.pdbx_seq_one_letter_code
_entity_poly.pdbx_strand_id
1 'polypeptide(L)'
;MENDLKYLYNSFKDAKEFGSILEIKSLDFNKIIKLLNDLKLNNTLTKFRYQNEINLLTTIANQAKIISKKYDVVVTNPPYMGNNGMNPNLKEHIKSNFPLAKTDLFAVFLEKGLNMVKNHGFNCMVTMQSWMFLSSFEKFRKKLIETTTISNLLHMDNMVMRIAFGTSATVFRKTTLMNYNSTFYHIKLSDIKNDIVAPSFFNDGNKHVINQGDFDKIPGNPIAYWITDNIVSAFSDNYLLKDVSILKSGRSTNGENDRLFKFWFEVDFNEITFDALNLNQVKSQYVPLNKGGSYRKWYGNKDYVSLKEFAVDSDFEFKESVTWSDINSSNFSVRFHESGLISNNVGKRAYFKDKNDLLYILGYLNTNFCQFLLNLIIPTIHFDIGYVGKIPIKYHDKSYVVNLVKNNITLSRNDWNEYELSWNFKKHPFLNFDSTSLVDIFNQWIEYKQNQFNSLKSNEIKLNKFFNSIFNVNDVVGWDIDDKKVSITNSDYNLDIQSFISFAVGCMFGRYSLDSEGLQYAGGEFDLTKYNTFVPDDDNIIPVLDSEYFEDDIVGRFVEFIKTCFGKEDLEENLDFIANALAKNKKSSREKIREYLLKNFFNAHNKTYKKCPIYWQFSSGKENGFNCLVYMHRYEPNLIARIRTNYLHKTQKAIEQAIVNCDNIINHSSSNSEIRKATKEKSKLQKQLKETQEYDEALAHIANQNIEIDLDDGVKVNYAKFQDVEVSKECKKSKKINLLKKL
;
A
#
# COMPACT_ATOMS: atom_id res chain seq x y z
N MET A 1 -62.64 0.67 18.63
CA MET A 1 -62.07 0.21 19.92
C MET A 1 -61.45 -1.18 19.81
N GLU A 2 -62.18 -2.22 19.39
CA GLU A 2 -61.58 -3.55 19.13
C GLU A 2 -60.47 -3.48 18.07
N ASN A 3 -60.73 -2.82 16.94
CA ASN A 3 -59.73 -2.60 15.90
C ASN A 3 -58.51 -1.79 16.39
N ASP A 4 -58.70 -0.89 17.36
CA ASP A 4 -57.62 -0.07 17.91
C ASP A 4 -56.71 -0.89 18.84
N LEU A 5 -57.31 -1.77 19.65
CA LEU A 5 -56.57 -2.73 20.49
C LEU A 5 -55.83 -3.77 19.64
N LYS A 6 -56.47 -4.31 18.59
CA LYS A 6 -55.82 -5.22 17.62
C LYS A 6 -54.63 -4.55 16.94
N TYR A 7 -54.80 -3.29 16.51
CA TYR A 7 -53.71 -2.51 15.93
C TYR A 7 -52.55 -2.32 16.93
N LEU A 8 -52.84 -1.94 18.18
CA LEU A 8 -51.80 -1.76 19.21
C LEU A 8 -51.05 -3.06 19.49
N TYR A 9 -51.77 -4.17 19.63
CA TYR A 9 -51.16 -5.48 19.82
C TYR A 9 -50.21 -5.83 18.65
N ASN A 10 -50.70 -5.70 17.41
CA ASN A 10 -49.90 -6.01 16.22
C ASN A 10 -48.67 -5.09 16.08
N SER A 11 -48.84 -3.79 16.39
CA SER A 11 -47.75 -2.80 16.28
C SER A 11 -46.66 -3.00 17.34
N PHE A 12 -46.99 -3.62 18.47
CA PHE A 12 -46.05 -3.85 19.58
C PHE A 12 -45.52 -5.28 19.65
N LYS A 13 -45.89 -6.16 18.71
CA LYS A 13 -45.47 -7.56 18.68
C LYS A 13 -43.95 -7.73 18.83
N ASP A 14 -43.19 -6.93 18.08
CA ASP A 14 -41.73 -6.94 18.07
C ASP A 14 -41.12 -5.70 18.77
N ALA A 15 -41.88 -5.07 19.68
CA ALA A 15 -41.48 -3.81 20.34
C ALA A 15 -40.19 -3.91 21.16
N LYS A 16 -39.81 -5.10 21.62
CA LYS A 16 -38.52 -5.32 22.32
C LYS A 16 -37.32 -5.14 21.40
N GLU A 17 -37.50 -5.40 20.10
CA GLU A 17 -36.45 -5.28 19.09
C GLU A 17 -36.44 -3.88 18.47
N PHE A 18 -37.63 -3.33 18.21
CA PHE A 18 -37.76 -2.00 17.59
C PHE A 18 -37.65 -0.86 18.62
N GLY A 19 -38.04 -1.07 19.87
CA GLY A 19 -38.03 -0.01 20.87
C GLY A 19 -38.81 1.23 20.44
N SER A 20 -38.24 2.41 20.65
CA SER A 20 -38.89 3.70 20.40
C SER A 20 -38.93 4.15 18.93
N ILE A 21 -38.30 3.42 18.00
CA ILE A 21 -38.39 3.77 16.58
C ILE A 21 -39.76 3.44 15.97
N LEU A 22 -40.56 2.62 16.66
CA LEU A 22 -41.95 2.29 16.32
C LEU A 22 -42.78 3.51 15.92
N GLU A 23 -43.47 3.43 14.79
CA GLU A 23 -44.41 4.44 14.35
C GLU A 23 -45.85 4.05 14.69
N ILE A 24 -46.49 4.86 15.52
CA ILE A 24 -47.83 4.58 16.06
C ILE A 24 -48.79 5.65 15.55
N LYS A 25 -49.89 5.21 14.94
CA LYS A 25 -50.96 6.10 14.47
C LYS A 25 -51.62 6.83 15.63
N SER A 26 -52.13 8.02 15.38
CA SER A 26 -52.93 8.74 16.37
C SER A 26 -54.21 7.96 16.70
N LEU A 27 -54.46 7.75 17.98
CA LEU A 27 -55.63 7.07 18.52
C LEU A 27 -56.23 7.90 19.67
N ASP A 28 -57.49 7.64 20.02
CA ASP A 28 -58.08 8.13 21.27
C ASP A 28 -57.56 7.30 22.45
N PHE A 29 -56.31 7.55 22.82
CA PHE A 29 -55.65 6.84 23.92
C PHE A 29 -56.34 7.06 25.25
N ASN A 30 -57.02 8.20 25.46
CA ASN A 30 -57.75 8.45 26.70
C ASN A 30 -58.93 7.48 26.84
N LYS A 31 -59.68 7.26 25.75
CA LYS A 31 -60.77 6.28 25.72
C LYS A 31 -60.27 4.84 25.89
N ILE A 32 -59.16 4.49 25.24
CA ILE A 32 -58.54 3.16 25.37
C ILE A 32 -58.08 2.91 26.81
N ILE A 33 -57.36 3.86 27.41
CA ILE A 33 -56.87 3.74 28.79
C ILE A 33 -58.04 3.70 29.77
N LYS A 34 -59.09 4.50 29.56
CA LYS A 34 -60.30 4.46 30.39
C LYS A 34 -60.97 3.09 30.34
N LEU A 35 -61.18 2.52 29.15
CA LEU A 35 -61.71 1.16 29.00
C LEU A 35 -60.88 0.14 29.77
N LEU A 36 -59.55 0.16 29.61
CA LEU A 36 -58.67 -0.79 30.28
C LEU A 36 -58.70 -0.64 31.80
N ASN A 37 -58.86 0.59 32.31
CA ASN A 37 -59.03 0.84 33.74
C ASN A 37 -60.40 0.38 34.25
N ASP A 38 -61.48 0.60 33.51
CA ASP A 38 -62.82 0.12 33.86
C ASP A 38 -62.85 -1.42 33.92
N LEU A 39 -62.15 -2.09 32.99
CA LEU A 39 -61.96 -3.56 33.01
C LEU A 39 -61.15 -4.04 34.22
N LYS A 40 -60.25 -3.22 34.79
CA LYS A 40 -59.54 -3.53 36.05
C LYS A 40 -60.42 -3.35 37.28
N LEU A 41 -61.38 -2.43 37.24
CA LEU A 41 -62.24 -2.07 38.37
C LEU A 41 -63.47 -2.99 38.49
N ASN A 42 -63.94 -3.62 37.41
CA ASN A 42 -65.09 -4.52 37.44
C ASN A 42 -64.80 -5.87 38.14
N ASN A 43 -65.57 -6.21 39.18
CA ASN A 43 -65.49 -7.45 39.97
C ASN A 43 -66.11 -8.67 39.26
N THR A 44 -65.56 -9.08 38.11
CA THR A 44 -66.01 -10.27 37.38
C THR A 44 -64.92 -11.35 37.31
N LEU A 45 -65.30 -12.63 37.15
CA LEU A 45 -64.39 -13.76 36.88
C LEU A 45 -63.41 -13.48 35.71
N THR A 46 -63.84 -12.65 34.76
CA THR A 46 -63.06 -12.14 33.64
C THR A 46 -61.79 -11.38 34.08
N LYS A 47 -61.83 -10.66 35.21
CA LYS A 47 -60.68 -9.93 35.77
C LYS A 47 -59.54 -10.87 36.15
N PHE A 48 -59.82 -11.93 36.91
CA PHE A 48 -58.79 -12.89 37.34
C PHE A 48 -58.18 -13.65 36.16
N ARG A 49 -58.97 -13.92 35.12
CA ARG A 49 -58.51 -14.68 33.94
C ARG A 49 -57.59 -13.87 33.01
N TYR A 50 -57.76 -12.54 32.92
CA TYR A 50 -57.06 -11.70 31.94
C TYR A 50 -56.28 -10.52 32.56
N GLN A 51 -55.99 -10.58 33.86
CA GLN A 51 -55.36 -9.46 34.59
C GLN A 51 -53.99 -9.07 34.01
N ASN A 52 -53.20 -10.05 33.59
CA ASN A 52 -51.86 -9.83 33.04
C ASN A 52 -51.91 -9.17 31.67
N GLU A 53 -52.83 -9.61 30.81
CA GLU A 53 -53.08 -9.07 29.48
C GLU A 53 -53.60 -7.64 29.56
N ILE A 54 -54.54 -7.36 30.46
CA ILE A 54 -55.06 -6.00 30.69
C ILE A 54 -53.94 -5.08 31.19
N ASN A 55 -53.08 -5.56 32.09
CA ASN A 55 -51.92 -4.79 32.56
C ASN A 55 -50.93 -4.51 31.42
N LEU A 56 -50.58 -5.51 30.63
CA LEU A 56 -49.69 -5.37 29.48
C LEU A 56 -50.25 -4.39 28.44
N LEU A 57 -51.53 -4.53 28.07
CA LEU A 57 -52.20 -3.61 27.14
C LEU A 57 -52.27 -2.19 27.68
N THR A 58 -52.42 -2.01 29.00
CA THR A 58 -52.36 -0.67 29.63
C THR A 58 -50.97 -0.06 29.43
N THR A 59 -49.90 -0.84 29.67
CA THR A 59 -48.52 -0.40 29.45
C THR A 59 -48.27 -0.04 27.99
N ILE A 60 -48.70 -0.91 27.06
CA ILE A 60 -48.61 -0.66 25.61
C ILE A 60 -49.37 0.61 25.23
N ALA A 61 -50.60 0.81 25.71
CA ALA A 61 -51.40 1.99 25.40
C ALA A 61 -50.73 3.29 25.92
N ASN A 62 -50.12 3.25 27.10
CA ASN A 62 -49.36 4.37 27.64
C ASN A 62 -48.09 4.67 26.82
N GLN A 63 -47.31 3.65 26.45
CA GLN A 63 -46.14 3.80 25.58
C GLN A 63 -46.54 4.36 24.21
N ALA A 64 -47.59 3.81 23.60
CA ALA A 64 -48.16 4.26 22.33
C ALA A 64 -48.60 5.73 22.38
N LYS A 65 -49.24 6.16 23.49
CA LYS A 65 -49.61 7.56 23.73
C LYS A 65 -48.41 8.49 23.83
N ILE A 66 -47.27 8.02 24.35
CA ILE A 66 -46.03 8.81 24.43
C ILE A 66 -45.38 8.90 23.05
N ILE A 67 -45.19 7.77 22.37
CA ILE A 67 -44.49 7.68 21.09
C ILE A 67 -45.25 8.42 19.96
N SER A 68 -46.57 8.50 20.04
CA SER A 68 -47.41 9.20 19.04
C SER A 68 -47.46 10.73 19.22
N LYS A 69 -46.98 11.27 20.34
CA LYS A 69 -46.97 12.73 20.58
C LYS A 69 -45.91 13.44 19.74
N LYS A 70 -46.15 14.74 19.52
CA LYS A 70 -45.15 15.68 19.02
C LYS A 70 -44.63 16.57 20.14
N TYR A 71 -43.34 16.88 20.09
CA TYR A 71 -42.61 17.61 21.13
C TYR A 71 -41.99 18.89 20.56
N ASP A 72 -41.82 19.91 21.40
CA ASP A 72 -41.11 21.14 21.04
C ASP A 72 -39.60 20.89 20.94
N VAL A 73 -39.07 20.02 21.80
CA VAL A 73 -37.67 19.61 21.81
C VAL A 73 -37.57 18.09 22.04
N VAL A 74 -36.75 17.41 21.24
CA VAL A 74 -36.33 16.02 21.46
C VAL A 74 -34.83 16.00 21.66
N VAL A 75 -34.37 15.42 22.77
CA VAL A 75 -32.94 15.31 23.10
C VAL A 75 -32.62 13.85 23.43
N THR A 76 -31.57 13.29 22.82
CA THR A 76 -31.14 11.92 23.14
C THR A 76 -29.69 11.63 22.76
N ASN A 77 -29.10 10.61 23.39
CA ASN A 77 -27.91 9.93 22.91
C ASN A 77 -28.36 8.56 22.38
N PRO A 78 -28.63 8.43 21.07
CA PRO A 78 -29.18 7.21 20.51
C PRO A 78 -28.18 6.05 20.56
N PRO A 79 -28.67 4.80 20.51
CA PRO A 79 -27.80 3.63 20.42
C PRO A 79 -27.01 3.61 19.10
N TYR A 80 -25.75 3.19 19.16
CA TYR A 80 -24.87 3.06 17.99
C TYR A 80 -24.78 1.60 17.59
N MET A 81 -25.25 1.27 16.39
CA MET A 81 -25.32 -0.11 15.93
C MET A 81 -25.38 -0.12 14.42
N GLY A 82 -24.28 -0.49 13.78
CA GLY A 82 -24.22 -0.70 12.34
C GLY A 82 -24.97 -1.96 11.91
N ASN A 83 -25.19 -2.10 10.60
CA ASN A 83 -25.96 -3.19 9.99
C ASN A 83 -25.57 -4.63 10.40
N ASN A 84 -24.32 -4.86 10.82
CA ASN A 84 -23.84 -6.19 11.25
C ASN A 84 -24.26 -6.54 12.68
N GLY A 85 -24.61 -5.53 13.50
CA GLY A 85 -25.05 -5.73 14.87
C GLY A 85 -26.57 -5.94 15.01
N MET A 86 -27.34 -5.76 13.93
CA MET A 86 -28.79 -5.83 13.94
C MET A 86 -29.30 -7.25 13.63
N ASN A 87 -30.33 -7.69 14.34
CA ASN A 87 -31.04 -8.91 14.00
C ASN A 87 -31.84 -8.76 12.68
N PRO A 88 -32.30 -9.87 12.06
CA PRO A 88 -33.01 -9.81 10.78
C PRO A 88 -34.29 -8.95 10.80
N ASN A 89 -35.10 -9.06 11.85
CA ASN A 89 -36.37 -8.35 11.98
C ASN A 89 -36.16 -6.82 12.06
N LEU A 90 -35.24 -6.36 12.91
CA LEU A 90 -34.89 -4.95 13.03
C LEU A 90 -34.35 -4.41 11.70
N LYS A 91 -33.48 -5.18 11.05
CA LYS A 91 -32.89 -4.80 9.75
C LYS A 91 -33.97 -4.63 8.67
N GLU A 92 -34.94 -5.53 8.61
CA GLU A 92 -36.08 -5.43 7.69
C GLU A 92 -36.99 -4.23 8.03
N HIS A 93 -37.27 -4.03 9.31
CA HIS A 93 -38.08 -2.91 9.79
C HIS A 93 -37.44 -1.56 9.42
N ILE A 94 -36.15 -1.35 9.67
CA ILE A 94 -35.49 -0.09 9.34
C ILE A 94 -35.32 0.10 7.83
N LYS A 95 -35.09 -0.99 7.08
CA LYS A 95 -34.96 -0.90 5.61
C LYS A 95 -36.26 -0.42 4.98
N SER A 96 -37.40 -0.83 5.55
CA SER A 96 -38.73 -0.49 5.06
C SER A 96 -39.17 0.91 5.50
N ASN A 97 -38.94 1.28 6.77
CA ASN A 97 -39.46 2.53 7.34
C ASN A 97 -38.47 3.70 7.31
N PHE A 98 -37.16 3.42 7.27
CA PHE A 98 -36.08 4.42 7.31
C PHE A 98 -35.04 4.18 6.19
N PRO A 99 -35.46 4.11 4.91
CA PRO A 99 -34.61 3.61 3.82
C PRO A 99 -33.34 4.42 3.58
N LEU A 100 -33.31 5.70 3.98
CA LEU A 100 -32.14 6.58 3.87
C LEU A 100 -31.24 6.53 5.11
N ALA A 101 -31.81 6.35 6.30
CA ALA A 101 -31.07 6.34 7.56
C ALA A 101 -30.63 4.94 8.02
N LYS A 102 -31.03 3.88 7.32
CA LYS A 102 -30.79 2.45 7.67
C LYS A 102 -29.33 2.01 7.85
N THR A 103 -28.35 2.86 7.54
CA THR A 103 -26.93 2.51 7.61
C THR A 103 -26.47 2.24 9.05
N ASP A 104 -27.01 3.00 10.02
CA ASP A 104 -26.75 2.82 11.45
C ASP A 104 -27.99 3.24 12.27
N LEU A 105 -28.20 2.59 13.41
CA LEU A 105 -29.32 2.89 14.28
C LEU A 105 -29.31 4.34 14.79
N PHE A 106 -28.14 4.96 15.01
CA PHE A 106 -28.12 6.37 15.44
C PHE A 106 -28.76 7.30 14.40
N ALA A 107 -28.60 7.00 13.11
CA ALA A 107 -29.16 7.80 12.02
C ALA A 107 -30.67 7.59 11.93
N VAL A 108 -31.16 6.37 12.15
CA VAL A 108 -32.59 6.07 12.27
C VAL A 108 -33.21 6.90 13.40
N PHE A 109 -32.52 7.01 14.54
CA PHE A 109 -32.97 7.85 15.64
C PHE A 109 -32.97 9.34 15.29
N LEU A 110 -32.00 9.83 14.51
CA LEU A 110 -31.98 11.20 14.03
C LEU A 110 -33.23 11.51 13.19
N GLU A 111 -33.57 10.64 12.24
CA GLU A 111 -34.82 10.75 11.46
C GLU A 111 -36.06 10.62 12.35
N LYS A 112 -36.07 9.67 13.28
CA LYS A 112 -37.18 9.46 14.22
C LYS A 112 -37.42 10.66 15.13
N GLY A 113 -36.36 11.26 15.67
CA GLY A 113 -36.45 12.45 16.52
C GLY A 113 -37.03 13.62 15.75
N LEU A 114 -36.59 13.86 14.51
CA LEU A 114 -37.20 14.86 13.64
C LEU A 114 -38.69 14.55 13.38
N ASN A 115 -39.07 13.29 13.23
CA ASN A 115 -40.48 12.91 13.12
C ASN A 115 -41.25 13.24 14.40
N MET A 116 -40.66 13.07 15.58
CA MET A 116 -41.29 13.37 16.88
C MET A 116 -41.36 14.87 17.21
N VAL A 117 -40.61 15.72 16.51
CA VAL A 117 -40.58 17.17 16.75
C VAL A 117 -41.69 17.90 15.97
N LYS A 118 -42.31 18.92 16.60
CA LYS A 118 -43.25 19.85 15.95
C LYS A 118 -42.54 20.69 14.88
N ASN A 119 -43.28 21.29 13.95
CA ASN A 119 -42.67 22.24 13.01
C ASN A 119 -41.95 23.36 13.78
N HIS A 120 -40.76 23.75 13.31
CA HIS A 120 -39.85 24.71 13.95
C HIS A 120 -39.25 24.31 15.30
N GLY A 121 -39.58 23.14 15.86
CA GLY A 121 -38.97 22.62 17.08
C GLY A 121 -37.54 22.08 16.86
N PHE A 122 -36.94 21.56 17.93
CA PHE A 122 -35.52 21.18 17.96
C PHE A 122 -35.30 19.68 18.19
N ASN A 123 -34.41 19.08 17.41
CA ASN A 123 -33.90 17.72 17.61
C ASN A 123 -32.41 17.78 17.93
N CYS A 124 -32.02 17.37 19.14
CA CYS A 124 -30.67 17.47 19.65
C CYS A 124 -30.11 16.07 19.92
N MET A 125 -29.07 15.66 19.19
CA MET A 125 -28.52 14.30 19.34
C MET A 125 -27.00 14.25 19.38
N VAL A 126 -26.48 13.34 20.21
CA VAL A 126 -25.05 12.96 20.21
C VAL A 126 -24.89 11.70 19.36
N THR A 127 -24.24 11.82 18.20
CA THR A 127 -24.14 10.74 17.21
C THR A 127 -22.69 10.51 16.79
N MET A 128 -22.40 9.39 16.13
CA MET A 128 -21.10 9.21 15.46
C MET A 128 -20.92 10.26 14.35
N GLN A 129 -19.71 10.78 14.14
CA GLN A 129 -19.44 11.78 13.08
C GLN A 129 -19.58 11.22 11.65
N SER A 130 -19.71 9.89 11.49
CA SER A 130 -19.70 9.21 10.20
C SER A 130 -20.77 9.71 9.24
N TRP A 131 -21.93 10.14 9.75
CA TRP A 131 -22.99 10.70 8.92
C TRP A 131 -22.57 11.98 8.21
N MET A 132 -21.63 12.76 8.76
CA MET A 132 -21.16 14.02 8.19
C MET A 132 -20.35 13.84 6.90
N PHE A 133 -19.71 12.68 6.71
CA PHE A 133 -18.71 12.48 5.65
C PHE A 133 -18.96 11.25 4.78
N LEU A 134 -19.36 10.10 5.35
CA LEU A 134 -19.37 8.84 4.59
C LEU A 134 -20.45 8.83 3.49
N SER A 135 -20.12 8.25 2.34
CA SER A 135 -21.03 8.14 1.18
C SER A 135 -22.29 7.32 1.48
N SER A 136 -22.20 6.36 2.41
CA SER A 136 -23.35 5.57 2.89
C SER A 136 -24.44 6.41 3.58
N PHE A 137 -24.14 7.66 3.95
CA PHE A 137 -25.09 8.62 4.51
C PHE A 137 -25.41 9.80 3.58
N GLU A 138 -24.87 9.85 2.35
CA GLU A 138 -25.02 11.00 1.43
C GLU A 138 -26.48 11.38 1.18
N LYS A 139 -27.32 10.43 0.80
CA LYS A 139 -28.76 10.67 0.56
C LYS A 139 -29.48 11.14 1.83
N PHE A 140 -29.07 10.63 2.98
CA PHE A 140 -29.66 11.02 4.26
C PHE A 140 -29.23 12.43 4.66
N ARG A 141 -27.93 12.76 4.56
CA ARG A 141 -27.41 14.11 4.76
C ARG A 141 -28.13 15.13 3.91
N LYS A 142 -28.27 14.86 2.61
CA LYS A 142 -28.96 15.75 1.68
C LYS A 142 -30.39 16.03 2.15
N LYS A 143 -31.15 14.99 2.51
CA LYS A 143 -32.48 15.15 3.10
C LYS A 143 -32.46 16.03 4.36
N LEU A 144 -31.46 15.87 5.24
CA LEU A 144 -31.35 16.70 6.45
C LEU A 144 -31.11 18.17 6.10
N ILE A 145 -30.17 18.47 5.20
CA ILE A 145 -29.85 19.85 4.77
C ILE A 145 -31.08 20.50 4.13
N GLU A 146 -31.82 19.76 3.29
CA GLU A 146 -32.98 20.29 2.57
C GLU A 146 -34.21 20.54 3.48
N THR A 147 -34.37 19.75 4.55
CA THR A 147 -35.60 19.76 5.37
C THR A 147 -35.43 20.35 6.77
N THR A 148 -34.20 20.66 7.18
CA THR A 148 -33.87 21.15 8.52
C THR A 148 -32.80 22.22 8.46
N THR A 149 -32.64 22.97 9.56
CA THR A 149 -31.50 23.88 9.76
C THR A 149 -30.62 23.31 10.86
N ILE A 150 -29.33 23.09 10.59
CA ILE A 150 -28.34 22.82 11.63
C ILE A 150 -28.13 24.13 12.38
N SER A 151 -28.65 24.29 13.58
CA SER A 151 -28.44 25.51 14.36
C SER A 151 -27.01 25.56 14.90
N ASN A 152 -26.59 24.46 15.53
CA ASN A 152 -25.27 24.30 16.12
C ASN A 152 -24.79 22.86 15.97
N LEU A 153 -23.47 22.68 15.82
CA LEU A 153 -22.84 21.37 15.85
C LEU A 153 -21.51 21.43 16.61
N LEU A 154 -21.33 20.52 17.55
CA LEU A 154 -20.05 20.28 18.23
C LEU A 154 -19.46 18.98 17.68
N HIS A 155 -18.40 19.09 16.89
CA HIS A 155 -17.63 17.98 16.34
C HIS A 155 -16.48 17.64 17.29
N MET A 156 -16.33 16.37 17.62
CA MET A 156 -15.36 15.88 18.60
C MET A 156 -14.57 14.73 18.00
N ASP A 157 -13.25 14.87 17.95
CA ASP A 157 -12.34 13.86 17.40
C ASP A 157 -12.44 12.52 18.16
N ASN A 158 -11.88 11.48 17.53
CA ASN A 158 -11.65 10.20 18.18
C ASN A 158 -10.96 10.42 19.54
N MET A 159 -11.35 9.61 20.53
CA MET A 159 -10.83 9.63 21.91
C MET A 159 -11.20 10.86 22.74
N VAL A 160 -11.82 11.92 22.19
CA VAL A 160 -12.27 13.07 22.97
C VAL A 160 -13.26 12.66 24.06
N MET A 161 -14.17 11.75 23.70
CA MET A 161 -15.13 11.12 24.61
C MET A 161 -14.67 9.75 25.12
N ARG A 162 -13.35 9.47 25.07
CA ARG A 162 -12.73 8.16 25.41
C ARG A 162 -13.25 6.96 24.62
N ILE A 163 -13.73 7.22 23.41
CA ILE A 163 -14.23 6.23 22.47
C ILE A 163 -13.39 6.27 21.19
N ALA A 164 -13.18 5.11 20.57
CA ALA A 164 -12.25 4.94 19.44
C ALA A 164 -12.71 5.60 18.12
N PHE A 165 -13.85 6.30 18.13
CA PHE A 165 -14.44 6.98 16.98
C PHE A 165 -14.92 8.38 17.40
N GLY A 166 -14.94 9.30 16.45
CA GLY A 166 -15.38 10.67 16.69
C GLY A 166 -16.89 10.81 16.69
N THR A 167 -17.36 11.87 17.34
CA THR A 167 -18.78 12.12 17.62
C THR A 167 -19.18 13.55 17.28
N SER A 168 -20.48 13.76 17.13
CA SER A 168 -21.08 15.06 16.89
C SER A 168 -22.30 15.25 17.80
N ALA A 169 -22.33 16.35 18.55
CA ALA A 169 -23.55 16.82 19.20
C ALA A 169 -24.20 17.88 18.32
N THR A 170 -25.34 17.54 17.72
CA THR A 170 -25.97 18.38 16.68
C THR A 170 -27.35 18.84 17.12
N VAL A 171 -27.65 20.12 16.88
CA VAL A 171 -28.96 20.73 17.09
C VAL A 171 -29.59 21.02 15.73
N PHE A 172 -30.61 20.25 15.37
CA PHE A 172 -31.42 20.49 14.18
C PHE A 172 -32.70 21.24 14.54
N ARG A 173 -33.03 22.27 13.78
CA ARG A 173 -34.35 22.91 13.79
C ARG A 173 -35.19 22.35 12.64
N LYS A 174 -36.42 21.92 12.92
CA LYS A 174 -37.32 21.31 11.92
C LYS A 174 -37.98 22.36 11.02
N THR A 175 -37.14 23.06 10.26
CA THR A 175 -37.46 24.03 9.22
C THR A 175 -36.15 24.39 8.52
N THR A 176 -36.21 24.73 7.25
CA THR A 176 -35.04 25.26 6.52
C THR A 176 -35.08 26.79 6.59
N LEU A 177 -34.01 27.40 7.10
CA LEU A 177 -33.85 28.85 7.17
C LEU A 177 -32.82 29.27 6.13
N MET A 178 -33.28 29.95 5.08
CA MET A 178 -32.38 30.52 4.09
C MET A 178 -31.46 31.55 4.75
N ASN A 179 -30.17 31.52 4.39
CA ASN A 179 -29.15 32.46 4.88
C ASN A 179 -28.92 32.45 6.40
N TYR A 180 -29.30 31.36 7.08
CA TYR A 180 -28.97 31.19 8.49
C TYR A 180 -27.49 30.79 8.63
N ASN A 181 -26.75 31.57 9.40
CA ASN A 181 -25.36 31.30 9.74
C ASN A 181 -25.27 30.35 10.93
N SER A 182 -25.06 29.08 10.63
CA SER A 182 -24.89 28.00 11.59
C SER A 182 -23.52 28.09 12.26
N THR A 183 -23.45 27.76 13.57
CA THR A 183 -22.18 27.76 14.30
C THR A 183 -21.71 26.34 14.57
N PHE A 184 -20.47 26.05 14.17
CA PHE A 184 -19.81 24.76 14.35
C PHE A 184 -18.61 24.93 15.28
N TYR A 185 -18.38 23.95 16.15
CA TYR A 185 -17.20 23.89 17.03
C TYR A 185 -16.46 22.58 16.80
N HIS A 186 -15.12 22.62 16.75
CA HIS A 186 -14.28 21.42 16.65
C HIS A 186 -13.42 21.25 17.89
N ILE A 187 -13.59 20.14 18.60
CA ILE A 187 -12.74 19.76 19.73
C ILE A 187 -11.83 18.63 19.30
N LYS A 188 -10.53 18.88 19.39
CA LYS A 188 -9.47 17.90 19.13
C LYS A 188 -9.03 17.26 20.44
N LEU A 189 -8.43 16.07 20.34
CA LEU A 189 -7.87 15.39 21.51
C LEU A 189 -6.83 16.27 22.24
N SER A 190 -6.06 17.06 21.50
CA SER A 190 -5.06 17.99 22.04
C SER A 190 -5.64 19.11 22.92
N ASP A 191 -6.94 19.38 22.77
CA ASP A 191 -7.60 20.46 23.52
C ASP A 191 -7.95 20.01 24.94
N ILE A 192 -7.98 18.70 25.20
CA ILE A 192 -8.36 18.13 26.49
C ILE A 192 -7.20 18.24 27.48
N LYS A 193 -7.48 18.88 28.63
CA LYS A 193 -6.57 18.94 29.79
C LYS A 193 -7.25 18.31 31.00
N ASN A 194 -6.54 17.43 31.71
CA ASN A 194 -7.01 16.78 32.95
C ASN A 194 -8.38 16.10 32.86
N ASP A 195 -8.73 15.53 31.70
CA ASP A 195 -9.95 14.75 31.50
C ASP A 195 -11.29 15.47 31.74
N ILE A 196 -11.30 16.81 31.80
CA ILE A 196 -12.52 17.60 32.02
C ILE A 196 -12.93 18.29 30.72
N VAL A 197 -14.19 18.05 30.29
CA VAL A 197 -14.86 18.85 29.24
C VAL A 197 -15.37 20.17 29.85
N ALA A 198 -14.50 21.17 30.05
CA ALA A 198 -14.81 22.49 30.60
C ALA A 198 -15.54 23.45 29.61
N PRO A 199 -16.40 24.38 30.09
CA PRO A 199 -17.05 25.40 29.25
C PRO A 199 -16.10 26.28 28.40
N SER A 200 -14.80 26.30 28.71
CA SER A 200 -13.74 26.98 27.95
C SER A 200 -13.49 26.39 26.55
N PHE A 201 -14.15 25.27 26.20
CA PHE A 201 -14.07 24.65 24.87
C PHE A 201 -14.77 25.43 23.77
N PHE A 202 -15.60 26.42 24.10
CA PHE A 202 -16.21 27.29 23.09
C PHE A 202 -15.41 28.59 23.02
N ASN A 203 -14.55 28.72 22.02
CA ASN A 203 -13.78 29.94 21.78
C ASN A 203 -13.69 30.24 20.28
N ASP A 204 -13.18 31.43 19.92
CA ASP A 204 -13.12 31.82 18.51
C ASP A 204 -12.09 31.01 17.70
N GLY A 205 -11.10 30.38 18.36
CA GLY A 205 -10.06 29.59 17.71
C GLY A 205 -10.54 28.22 17.20
N ASN A 206 -11.69 27.73 17.68
CA ASN A 206 -12.28 26.47 17.23
C ASN A 206 -13.72 26.59 16.76
N LYS A 207 -14.18 27.83 16.54
CA LYS A 207 -15.50 28.17 16.05
C LYS A 207 -15.45 28.43 14.55
N HIS A 208 -16.43 27.89 13.84
CA HIS A 208 -16.68 28.17 12.43
C HIS A 208 -18.12 28.62 12.26
N VAL A 209 -18.34 29.58 11.36
CA VAL A 209 -19.66 30.11 11.05
C VAL A 209 -19.86 29.97 9.54
N ILE A 210 -20.84 29.18 9.14
CA ILE A 210 -21.10 28.87 7.73
C ILE A 210 -22.59 28.71 7.47
N ASN A 211 -23.01 29.06 6.26
CA ASN A 211 -24.34 28.77 5.77
C ASN A 211 -24.42 27.32 5.29
N GLN A 212 -25.34 26.53 5.85
CA GLN A 212 -25.45 25.11 5.50
C GLN A 212 -25.71 24.85 4.01
N GLY A 213 -26.26 25.83 3.27
CA GLY A 213 -26.46 25.73 1.83
C GLY A 213 -25.16 25.61 1.03
N ASP A 214 -24.02 25.97 1.62
CA ASP A 214 -22.72 25.81 0.97
C ASP A 214 -22.27 24.34 0.92
N PHE A 215 -22.78 23.48 1.81
CA PHE A 215 -22.52 22.04 1.75
C PHE A 215 -23.10 21.40 0.48
N ASP A 216 -24.19 21.95 -0.06
CA ASP A 216 -24.81 21.44 -1.28
C ASP A 216 -23.95 21.64 -2.53
N LYS A 217 -23.04 22.62 -2.49
CA LYS A 217 -22.12 22.96 -3.58
C LYS A 217 -20.89 22.06 -3.63
N ILE A 218 -20.61 21.30 -2.56
CA ILE A 218 -19.53 20.32 -2.53
C ILE A 218 -20.06 18.94 -2.92
N PRO A 219 -19.40 18.24 -3.88
CA PRO A 219 -19.81 16.90 -4.26
C PRO A 219 -19.87 15.92 -3.09
N GLY A 220 -21.00 15.23 -2.94
CA GLY A 220 -21.26 14.31 -1.82
C GLY A 220 -21.84 14.99 -0.58
N ASN A 221 -22.07 16.30 -0.61
CA ASN A 221 -22.67 17.09 0.47
C ASN A 221 -22.06 16.83 1.86
N PRO A 222 -20.71 16.84 2.02
CA PRO A 222 -20.10 16.68 3.33
C PRO A 222 -20.41 17.90 4.22
N ILE A 223 -20.56 17.67 5.53
CA ILE A 223 -20.70 18.75 6.52
C ILE A 223 -19.31 19.32 6.86
N ALA A 224 -18.64 19.87 5.84
CA ALA A 224 -17.29 20.39 5.92
C ALA A 224 -17.31 21.86 6.33
N TYR A 225 -17.63 22.14 7.60
CA TYR A 225 -17.83 23.51 8.10
C TYR A 225 -16.59 24.41 8.12
N TRP A 226 -15.41 23.86 7.83
CA TRP A 226 -14.13 24.58 7.77
C TRP A 226 -13.78 25.11 6.37
N ILE A 227 -14.66 24.92 5.38
CA ILE A 227 -14.49 25.45 4.03
C ILE A 227 -14.71 26.97 3.99
N THR A 228 -14.12 27.62 2.98
CA THR A 228 -14.29 29.05 2.71
C THR A 228 -15.07 29.26 1.41
N ASP A 229 -15.57 30.48 1.19
CA ASP A 229 -16.26 30.86 -0.05
C ASP A 229 -15.42 30.58 -1.30
N ASN A 230 -14.09 30.73 -1.21
CA ASN A 230 -13.18 30.42 -2.31
C ASN A 230 -13.14 28.92 -2.65
N ILE A 231 -13.19 28.04 -1.63
CA ILE A 231 -13.26 26.59 -1.84
C ILE A 231 -14.61 26.20 -2.43
N VAL A 232 -15.69 26.79 -1.93
CA VAL A 232 -17.04 26.58 -2.44
C VAL A 232 -17.14 27.01 -3.91
N SER A 233 -16.66 28.22 -4.22
CA SER A 233 -16.63 28.80 -5.57
C SER A 233 -15.74 27.99 -6.51
N ALA A 234 -14.68 27.34 -5.99
CA ALA A 234 -13.85 26.45 -6.79
C ALA A 234 -14.69 25.35 -7.45
N PHE A 235 -15.63 24.74 -6.72
CA PHE A 235 -16.51 23.68 -7.26
C PHE A 235 -17.65 24.19 -8.13
N SER A 236 -18.21 25.37 -7.85
CA SER A 236 -19.36 25.89 -8.61
C SER A 236 -18.98 26.60 -9.90
N ASP A 237 -17.82 27.25 -9.94
CA ASP A 237 -17.49 28.22 -11.00
C ASP A 237 -16.48 27.67 -12.01
N ASN A 238 -15.98 26.46 -11.80
CA ASN A 238 -14.93 25.86 -12.63
C ASN A 238 -15.36 24.50 -13.19
N TYR A 239 -14.75 24.12 -14.32
CA TYR A 239 -14.89 22.79 -14.87
C TYR A 239 -14.34 21.74 -13.89
N LEU A 240 -14.93 20.55 -13.87
CA LEU A 240 -14.41 19.42 -13.12
C LEU A 240 -13.43 18.62 -13.99
N LEU A 241 -12.56 17.83 -13.37
CA LEU A 241 -11.58 17.01 -14.09
C LEU A 241 -12.25 16.11 -15.15
N LYS A 242 -13.41 15.54 -14.84
CA LYS A 242 -14.19 14.71 -15.78
C LYS A 242 -14.69 15.48 -17.02
N ASP A 243 -14.78 16.82 -16.94
CA ASP A 243 -15.26 17.67 -18.03
C ASP A 243 -14.13 18.02 -19.01
N VAL A 244 -12.87 17.91 -18.57
CA VAL A 244 -11.66 18.23 -19.36
C VAL A 244 -10.80 17.00 -19.70
N SER A 245 -11.20 15.81 -19.23
CA SER A 245 -10.44 14.58 -19.43
C SER A 245 -11.36 13.37 -19.63
N ILE A 246 -10.83 12.32 -20.25
CA ILE A 246 -11.50 11.02 -20.30
C ILE A 246 -10.92 10.17 -19.19
N LEU A 247 -11.75 9.82 -18.20
CA LEU A 247 -11.37 9.00 -17.07
C LEU A 247 -11.66 7.53 -17.36
N LYS A 248 -10.68 6.65 -17.15
CA LYS A 248 -10.89 5.20 -17.25
C LYS A 248 -10.27 4.45 -16.07
N SER A 249 -10.95 3.40 -15.66
CA SER A 249 -10.37 2.34 -14.85
C SER A 249 -9.77 1.30 -15.80
N GLY A 250 -8.62 0.71 -15.45
CA GLY A 250 -8.10 -0.44 -16.18
C GLY A 250 -8.93 -1.70 -15.94
N ARG A 251 -8.50 -2.81 -16.54
CA ARG A 251 -9.23 -4.08 -16.58
C ARG A 251 -9.08 -4.88 -15.28
N SER A 252 -10.14 -5.57 -14.85
CA SER A 252 -10.09 -6.54 -13.74
C SER A 252 -9.52 -7.87 -14.24
N THR A 253 -8.71 -8.53 -13.42
CA THR A 253 -8.23 -9.90 -13.68
C THR A 253 -9.20 -10.99 -13.23
N ASN A 254 -10.26 -10.62 -12.50
CA ASN A 254 -11.22 -11.56 -11.92
C ASN A 254 -10.55 -12.67 -11.06
N GLY A 255 -9.42 -12.35 -10.43
CA GLY A 255 -8.68 -13.27 -9.56
C GLY A 255 -7.44 -13.91 -10.21
N GLU A 256 -7.20 -13.73 -11.50
CA GLU A 256 -6.10 -14.39 -12.24
C GLU A 256 -4.76 -13.62 -12.24
N ASN A 257 -4.49 -12.82 -11.20
CA ASN A 257 -3.29 -11.97 -11.15
C ASN A 257 -1.98 -12.76 -11.33
N ASP A 258 -1.84 -13.92 -10.68
CA ASP A 258 -0.59 -14.69 -10.68
C ASP A 258 -0.29 -15.36 -12.03
N ARG A 259 -1.34 -15.63 -12.82
CA ARG A 259 -1.24 -16.15 -14.19
C ARG A 259 -0.91 -15.03 -15.18
N LEU A 260 -1.66 -13.92 -15.10
CA LEU A 260 -1.59 -12.85 -16.09
C LEU A 260 -0.39 -11.92 -15.90
N PHE A 261 0.06 -11.70 -14.67
CA PHE A 261 1.04 -10.67 -14.34
C PHE A 261 2.30 -11.27 -13.73
N LYS A 262 3.45 -10.77 -14.18
CA LYS A 262 4.78 -11.10 -13.64
C LYS A 262 5.55 -9.81 -13.35
N PHE A 263 6.56 -9.86 -12.50
CA PHE A 263 7.58 -8.80 -12.54
C PHE A 263 8.38 -8.94 -13.84
N TRP A 264 8.83 -7.81 -14.40
CA TRP A 264 9.51 -7.80 -15.70
C TRP A 264 10.78 -8.67 -15.72
N PHE A 265 11.43 -8.84 -14.56
CA PHE A 265 12.66 -9.64 -14.41
C PHE A 265 12.40 -11.13 -14.17
N GLU A 266 11.14 -11.59 -14.16
CA GLU A 266 10.83 -13.03 -14.00
C GLU A 266 10.79 -13.77 -15.34
N VAL A 267 10.54 -13.06 -16.43
CA VAL A 267 10.29 -13.60 -17.78
C VAL A 267 11.47 -13.30 -18.71
N ASP A 268 11.52 -13.93 -19.88
CA ASP A 268 12.51 -13.56 -20.89
C ASP A 268 12.31 -12.09 -21.31
N PHE A 269 13.36 -11.28 -21.14
CA PHE A 269 13.30 -9.85 -21.43
C PHE A 269 13.00 -9.54 -22.90
N ASN A 270 13.42 -10.43 -23.82
CA ASN A 270 13.16 -10.28 -25.26
C ASN A 270 11.68 -10.55 -25.61
N GLU A 271 10.94 -11.20 -24.70
CA GLU A 271 9.51 -11.45 -24.84
C GLU A 271 8.62 -10.30 -24.35
N ILE A 272 9.20 -9.11 -24.11
CA ILE A 272 8.47 -7.91 -23.68
C ILE A 272 8.46 -6.85 -24.79
N THR A 273 7.26 -6.41 -25.22
CA THR A 273 7.13 -5.25 -26.11
C THR A 273 6.88 -3.96 -25.31
N PHE A 274 7.91 -3.10 -25.16
CA PHE A 274 7.82 -1.88 -24.35
C PHE A 274 7.12 -0.69 -25.03
N ASP A 275 7.28 -0.53 -26.35
CA ASP A 275 6.93 0.71 -27.06
C ASP A 275 5.71 0.57 -27.99
N ALA A 276 4.82 -0.38 -27.70
CA ALA A 276 3.61 -0.58 -28.50
C ALA A 276 2.67 0.64 -28.41
N LEU A 277 2.22 1.16 -29.56
CA LEU A 277 1.23 2.24 -29.62
C LEU A 277 -0.20 1.72 -29.78
N ASN A 278 -0.35 0.44 -30.09
CA ASN A 278 -1.63 -0.27 -30.22
C ASN A 278 -1.40 -1.79 -30.13
N LEU A 279 -2.49 -2.56 -30.04
CA LEU A 279 -2.43 -4.01 -29.86
C LEU A 279 -1.72 -4.74 -31.02
N ASN A 280 -1.84 -4.23 -32.26
CA ASN A 280 -1.21 -4.84 -33.44
C ASN A 280 0.32 -4.71 -33.43
N GLN A 281 0.87 -3.74 -32.70
CA GLN A 281 2.31 -3.56 -32.55
C GLN A 281 2.91 -4.44 -31.43
N VAL A 282 2.09 -5.08 -30.59
CA VAL A 282 2.57 -6.02 -29.58
C VAL A 282 2.99 -7.31 -30.28
N LYS A 283 4.30 -7.53 -30.41
CA LYS A 283 4.86 -8.69 -31.14
C LYS A 283 5.15 -9.86 -30.20
N SER A 284 5.56 -9.55 -28.98
CA SER A 284 5.99 -10.55 -27.99
C SER A 284 4.86 -10.96 -27.05
N GLN A 285 5.14 -11.94 -26.17
CA GLN A 285 4.17 -12.46 -25.21
C GLN A 285 3.71 -11.43 -24.16
N TYR A 286 4.61 -10.53 -23.74
CA TYR A 286 4.37 -9.61 -22.64
C TYR A 286 4.35 -8.14 -23.07
N VAL A 287 3.60 -7.35 -22.29
CA VAL A 287 3.52 -5.89 -22.40
C VAL A 287 3.60 -5.26 -21.01
N PRO A 288 4.29 -4.12 -20.84
CA PRO A 288 4.34 -3.39 -19.56
C PRO A 288 2.96 -3.11 -18.96
N LEU A 289 2.83 -3.31 -17.65
CA LEU A 289 1.59 -3.17 -16.90
C LEU A 289 1.73 -2.14 -15.78
N ASN A 290 0.83 -1.17 -15.78
CA ASN A 290 0.56 -0.33 -14.61
C ASN A 290 -0.45 -1.02 -13.68
N LYS A 291 0.05 -1.51 -12.56
CA LYS A 291 -0.73 -2.15 -11.49
C LYS A 291 -0.94 -1.22 -10.28
N GLY A 292 -0.85 0.09 -10.49
CA GLY A 292 -0.83 1.09 -9.41
C GLY A 292 0.53 1.13 -8.73
N GLY A 293 0.60 0.84 -7.43
CA GLY A 293 1.84 0.83 -6.65
C GLY A 293 1.84 1.81 -5.48
N SER A 294 2.97 1.86 -4.77
CA SER A 294 3.16 2.70 -3.58
C SER A 294 3.09 4.20 -3.90
N TYR A 295 2.93 5.02 -2.87
CA TYR A 295 3.03 6.47 -2.98
C TYR A 295 4.33 6.87 -3.68
N ARG A 296 4.19 7.54 -4.83
CA ARG A 296 5.28 8.13 -5.62
C ARG A 296 4.66 9.10 -6.62
N LYS A 297 5.15 10.35 -6.63
CA LYS A 297 4.75 11.39 -7.57
C LYS A 297 5.59 11.34 -8.86
N TRP A 298 5.06 11.97 -9.91
CA TRP A 298 5.72 12.29 -11.18
C TRP A 298 6.04 11.12 -12.11
N TYR A 299 6.73 10.07 -11.65
CA TYR A 299 7.13 8.92 -12.48
C TYR A 299 7.49 7.69 -11.62
N GLY A 300 7.32 6.47 -12.13
CA GLY A 300 7.76 5.22 -11.48
C GLY A 300 6.64 4.18 -11.29
N ASN A 301 6.87 3.22 -10.38
CA ASN A 301 6.01 2.04 -10.14
C ASN A 301 5.83 1.14 -11.37
N LYS A 302 6.93 0.95 -12.08
CA LYS A 302 7.00 0.23 -13.35
C LYS A 302 7.67 -1.12 -13.13
N ASP A 303 7.00 -1.97 -12.38
CA ASP A 303 7.56 -3.25 -11.93
C ASP A 303 7.02 -4.46 -12.71
N TYR A 304 5.82 -4.33 -13.29
CA TYR A 304 5.06 -5.47 -13.80
C TYR A 304 4.95 -5.47 -15.32
N VAL A 305 4.83 -6.66 -15.86
CA VAL A 305 4.37 -6.96 -17.22
C VAL A 305 3.13 -7.85 -17.15
N SER A 306 2.37 -7.85 -18.24
CA SER A 306 1.17 -8.68 -18.41
C SER A 306 1.26 -9.47 -19.70
N LEU A 307 0.66 -10.66 -19.73
CA LEU A 307 0.40 -11.37 -20.97
C LEU A 307 -0.41 -10.50 -21.95
N LYS A 308 -0.06 -10.56 -23.24
CA LYS A 308 -0.69 -9.81 -24.33
C LYS A 308 -2.20 -10.00 -24.40
N GLU A 309 -2.72 -11.18 -24.06
CA GLU A 309 -4.17 -11.47 -24.06
C GLU A 309 -4.99 -10.61 -23.07
N PHE A 310 -4.32 -9.99 -22.09
CA PHE A 310 -4.97 -9.07 -21.17
C PHE A 310 -5.22 -7.70 -21.80
N ALA A 311 -4.35 -7.28 -22.72
CA ALA A 311 -4.48 -6.03 -23.46
C ALA A 311 -5.75 -6.05 -24.32
N VAL A 312 -6.35 -4.88 -24.50
CA VAL A 312 -7.58 -4.72 -25.27
C VAL A 312 -7.36 -3.78 -26.43
N ASP A 313 -8.04 -4.06 -27.54
CA ASP A 313 -8.03 -3.16 -28.69
C ASP A 313 -8.90 -1.93 -28.38
N SER A 314 -8.24 -0.83 -28.04
CA SER A 314 -8.85 0.41 -27.55
C SER A 314 -7.91 1.57 -27.82
N ASP A 315 -8.45 2.67 -28.34
CA ASP A 315 -7.71 3.92 -28.64
C ASP A 315 -6.97 4.53 -27.44
N PHE A 316 -7.26 4.06 -26.23
CA PHE A 316 -6.73 4.59 -24.98
C PHE A 316 -5.68 3.70 -24.34
N GLU A 317 -5.69 2.39 -24.60
CA GLU A 317 -4.97 1.39 -23.79
C GLU A 317 -3.47 1.73 -23.72
N PHE A 318 -2.88 2.04 -24.87
CA PHE A 318 -1.46 2.33 -25.04
C PHE A 318 -1.12 3.83 -25.07
N LYS A 319 -2.09 4.71 -24.82
CA LYS A 319 -1.90 6.17 -24.95
C LYS A 319 -1.28 6.78 -23.70
N GLU A 320 -0.43 7.80 -23.86
CA GLU A 320 0.05 8.59 -22.71
C GLU A 320 -1.12 9.16 -21.87
N SER A 321 -0.94 9.18 -20.55
CA SER A 321 -1.99 9.61 -19.62
C SER A 321 -1.43 10.06 -18.28
N VAL A 322 -2.30 10.61 -17.46
CA VAL A 322 -2.07 10.79 -16.02
C VAL A 322 -2.56 9.54 -15.29
N THR A 323 -1.78 8.99 -14.36
CA THR A 323 -2.19 7.80 -13.59
C THR A 323 -2.00 7.95 -12.09
N TRP A 324 -2.84 7.25 -11.32
CA TRP A 324 -2.73 7.09 -9.87
C TRP A 324 -3.20 5.69 -9.44
N SER A 325 -2.82 5.31 -8.23
CA SER A 325 -3.25 4.06 -7.60
C SER A 325 -4.63 4.26 -6.95
N ASP A 326 -5.57 3.33 -7.17
CA ASP A 326 -6.90 3.37 -6.54
C ASP A 326 -6.81 3.37 -5.01
N ILE A 327 -5.91 2.55 -4.46
CA ILE A 327 -5.74 2.39 -3.01
C ILE A 327 -4.37 2.92 -2.62
N ASN A 328 -4.33 3.83 -1.64
CA ASN A 328 -3.08 4.26 -1.00
C ASN A 328 -3.33 4.54 0.49
N SER A 329 -2.27 4.59 1.30
CA SER A 329 -2.30 4.79 2.75
C SER A 329 -2.66 6.23 3.18
N SER A 330 -3.66 6.85 2.54
CA SER A 330 -4.21 8.22 2.68
C SER A 330 -3.60 9.34 1.83
N ASN A 331 -2.41 9.18 1.25
CA ASN A 331 -1.83 10.21 0.37
C ASN A 331 -2.09 9.90 -1.11
N PHE A 332 -2.68 10.85 -1.81
CA PHE A 332 -2.84 10.84 -3.25
C PHE A 332 -1.51 11.19 -3.92
N SER A 333 -1.16 10.46 -4.98
CA SER A 333 0.05 10.73 -5.76
C SER A 333 -0.20 10.32 -7.20
N VAL A 334 0.26 11.17 -8.11
CA VAL A 334 -0.04 11.05 -9.53
C VAL A 334 1.24 11.04 -10.33
N ARG A 335 1.30 10.17 -11.35
CA ARG A 335 2.46 9.94 -12.20
C ARG A 335 2.12 10.17 -13.66
N PHE A 336 3.13 10.57 -14.42
CA PHE A 336 3.11 10.51 -15.86
C PHE A 336 3.17 9.05 -16.30
N HIS A 337 2.19 8.65 -17.12
CA HIS A 337 2.11 7.32 -17.69
C HIS A 337 2.40 7.42 -19.17
N GLU A 338 3.51 6.82 -19.58
CA GLU A 338 3.98 6.80 -20.97
C GLU A 338 3.09 5.93 -21.86
N SER A 339 3.29 6.05 -23.17
CA SER A 339 2.75 5.08 -24.14
C SER A 339 3.39 3.70 -23.94
N GLY A 340 2.75 2.64 -24.47
CA GLY A 340 3.29 1.28 -24.35
C GLY A 340 2.92 0.52 -23.10
N LEU A 341 2.27 1.17 -22.13
CA LEU A 341 1.84 0.54 -20.88
C LEU A 341 0.32 0.32 -20.87
N ILE A 342 -0.12 -0.87 -20.47
CA ILE A 342 -1.52 -1.19 -20.23
C ILE A 342 -1.87 -1.05 -18.73
N SER A 343 -3.13 -1.18 -18.31
CA SER A 343 -3.49 -0.99 -16.90
C SER A 343 -4.54 -1.95 -16.37
N ASN A 344 -4.36 -2.38 -15.12
CA ASN A 344 -5.41 -3.09 -14.39
C ASN A 344 -6.36 -2.12 -13.67
N ASN A 345 -7.39 -2.65 -13.02
CA ASN A 345 -8.40 -1.87 -12.29
C ASN A 345 -7.87 -1.02 -11.13
N VAL A 346 -6.62 -1.25 -10.68
CA VAL A 346 -5.95 -0.45 -9.62
C VAL A 346 -5.19 0.74 -10.21
N GLY A 347 -4.69 0.63 -11.45
CA GLY A 347 -4.08 1.74 -12.19
C GLY A 347 -5.14 2.61 -12.86
N LYS A 348 -5.63 3.64 -12.16
CA LYS A 348 -6.63 4.58 -12.69
C LYS A 348 -5.95 5.59 -13.63
N ARG A 349 -6.68 6.05 -14.66
CA ARG A 349 -6.12 6.93 -15.71
C ARG A 349 -7.04 8.08 -16.09
N ALA A 350 -6.42 9.21 -16.41
CA ALA A 350 -7.05 10.36 -17.07
C ALA A 350 -6.31 10.67 -18.37
N TYR A 351 -7.05 10.69 -19.49
CA TYR A 351 -6.53 10.96 -20.82
C TYR A 351 -6.91 12.37 -21.28
N PHE A 352 -6.01 12.99 -22.01
CA PHE A 352 -6.16 14.35 -22.53
C PHE A 352 -5.92 14.35 -24.05
N LYS A 353 -6.50 15.35 -24.73
CA LYS A 353 -6.25 15.57 -26.16
C LYS A 353 -4.93 16.31 -26.38
N ASP A 354 -4.68 17.33 -25.56
CA ASP A 354 -3.45 18.12 -25.58
C ASP A 354 -2.48 17.67 -24.50
N LYS A 355 -1.18 17.62 -24.84
CA LYS A 355 -0.13 17.19 -23.93
C LYS A 355 0.17 18.23 -22.86
N ASN A 356 0.01 19.53 -23.16
CA ASN A 356 0.21 20.56 -22.15
C ASN A 356 -0.92 20.54 -21.11
N ASP A 357 -2.15 20.21 -21.48
CA ASP A 357 -3.23 19.93 -20.52
C ASP A 357 -2.89 18.75 -19.61
N LEU A 358 -2.42 17.64 -20.19
CA LEU A 358 -1.97 16.47 -19.41
C LEU A 358 -0.95 16.87 -18.34
N LEU A 359 0.10 17.59 -18.74
CA LEU A 359 1.19 18.01 -17.86
C LEU A 359 0.72 19.06 -16.83
N TYR A 360 -0.15 19.98 -17.23
CA TYR A 360 -0.74 20.96 -16.32
C TYR A 360 -1.52 20.28 -15.19
N ILE A 361 -2.39 19.34 -15.57
CA ILE A 361 -3.23 18.60 -14.63
C ILE A 361 -2.39 17.67 -13.75
N LEU A 362 -1.36 17.02 -14.30
CA LEU A 362 -0.39 16.26 -13.49
C LEU A 362 0.26 17.14 -12.41
N GLY A 363 0.61 18.38 -12.74
CA GLY A 363 1.12 19.36 -11.79
C GLY A 363 0.11 19.68 -10.70
N TYR A 364 -1.13 20.02 -11.10
CA TYR A 364 -2.19 20.38 -10.18
C TYR A 364 -2.57 19.24 -9.22
N LEU A 365 -2.74 18.02 -9.73
CA LEU A 365 -3.18 16.87 -8.96
C LEU A 365 -2.15 16.42 -7.89
N ASN A 366 -0.89 16.83 -8.02
CA ASN A 366 0.17 16.56 -7.05
C ASN A 366 0.34 17.67 -5.99
N THR A 367 -0.56 18.67 -5.95
CA THR A 367 -0.53 19.77 -4.97
C THR A 367 -1.20 19.42 -3.64
N ASN A 368 -0.83 20.13 -2.58
CA ASN A 368 -1.49 20.06 -1.28
C ASN A 368 -2.97 20.48 -1.36
N PHE A 369 -3.31 21.43 -2.24
CA PHE A 369 -4.70 21.84 -2.44
C PHE A 369 -5.54 20.72 -3.05
N CYS A 370 -5.03 20.00 -4.06
CA CYS A 370 -5.73 18.82 -4.58
C CYS A 370 -5.93 17.76 -3.49
N GLN A 371 -4.90 17.47 -2.68
CA GLN A 371 -5.04 16.53 -1.55
C GLN A 371 -6.11 17.01 -0.55
N PHE A 372 -6.14 18.31 -0.24
CA PHE A 372 -7.15 18.90 0.64
C PHE A 372 -8.57 18.69 0.07
N LEU A 373 -8.78 18.98 -1.21
CA LEU A 373 -10.08 18.77 -1.88
C LEU A 373 -10.49 17.30 -1.91
N LEU A 374 -9.54 16.38 -2.17
CA LEU A 374 -9.80 14.94 -2.11
C LEU A 374 -10.21 14.50 -0.70
N ASN A 375 -9.58 15.03 0.35
CA ASN A 375 -9.98 14.73 1.73
C ASN A 375 -11.40 15.26 2.07
N LEU A 376 -11.90 16.27 1.36
CA LEU A 376 -13.27 16.75 1.51
C LEU A 376 -14.29 15.81 0.86
N ILE A 377 -13.99 15.32 -0.35
CA ILE A 377 -14.96 14.58 -1.18
C ILE A 377 -14.81 13.06 -1.11
N ILE A 378 -13.67 12.55 -0.65
CA ILE A 378 -13.39 11.12 -0.55
C ILE A 378 -13.48 10.69 0.92
N PRO A 379 -14.53 9.96 1.31
CA PRO A 379 -14.71 9.51 2.68
C PRO A 379 -13.87 8.28 3.06
N THR A 380 -13.05 7.76 2.14
CA THR A 380 -12.31 6.50 2.26
C THR A 380 -10.90 6.63 1.66
N ILE A 381 -10.14 5.54 1.62
CA ILE A 381 -8.82 5.49 0.99
C ILE A 381 -8.85 5.17 -0.52
N HIS A 382 -10.05 5.05 -1.11
CA HIS A 382 -10.23 4.72 -2.53
C HIS A 382 -10.32 5.98 -3.39
N PHE A 383 -9.27 6.25 -4.14
CA PHE A 383 -9.17 7.30 -5.16
C PHE A 383 -9.82 6.87 -6.47
N ASP A 384 -11.08 6.45 -6.44
CA ASP A 384 -11.78 6.04 -7.66
C ASP A 384 -11.98 7.23 -8.63
N ILE A 385 -12.04 6.92 -9.93
CA ILE A 385 -12.23 7.92 -11.00
C ILE A 385 -13.49 8.78 -10.79
N GLY A 386 -14.54 8.24 -10.17
CA GLY A 386 -15.76 8.98 -9.89
C GLY A 386 -15.58 10.10 -8.89
N TYR A 387 -14.63 9.96 -7.96
CA TYR A 387 -14.30 11.00 -6.98
C TYR A 387 -13.24 11.95 -7.53
N VAL A 388 -12.12 11.42 -8.04
CA VAL A 388 -11.04 12.25 -8.59
C VAL A 388 -11.54 13.09 -9.76
N GLY A 389 -12.48 12.57 -10.56
CA GLY A 389 -13.14 13.30 -11.64
C GLY A 389 -13.95 14.52 -11.21
N LYS A 390 -14.26 14.67 -9.91
CA LYS A 390 -14.99 15.81 -9.35
C LYS A 390 -14.07 16.93 -8.84
N ILE A 391 -12.76 16.81 -9.06
CA ILE A 391 -11.82 17.86 -8.67
C ILE A 391 -11.97 19.07 -9.61
N PRO A 392 -12.14 20.30 -9.09
CA PRO A 392 -12.27 21.51 -9.89
C PRO A 392 -10.96 21.92 -10.55
N ILE A 393 -11.03 22.37 -11.80
CA ILE A 393 -9.89 22.69 -12.65
C ILE A 393 -9.97 24.16 -13.08
N LYS A 394 -8.90 24.90 -12.81
CA LYS A 394 -8.72 26.27 -13.27
C LYS A 394 -7.39 26.39 -14.01
N TYR A 395 -7.43 26.84 -15.26
CA TYR A 395 -6.23 27.05 -16.08
C TYR A 395 -5.73 28.49 -15.94
N HIS A 396 -4.45 28.64 -15.66
CA HIS A 396 -3.72 29.90 -15.67
C HIS A 396 -2.24 29.61 -15.91
N ASP A 397 -1.52 30.47 -16.64
CA ASP A 397 -0.10 30.35 -17.01
C ASP A 397 0.36 28.90 -17.22
N LYS A 398 -0.22 28.26 -18.24
CA LYS A 398 0.00 26.84 -18.52
C LYS A 398 1.48 26.52 -18.75
N SER A 399 2.19 27.41 -19.44
CA SER A 399 3.63 27.31 -19.73
C SER A 399 4.48 27.14 -18.48
N TYR A 400 4.23 27.97 -17.46
CA TYR A 400 4.98 27.94 -16.21
C TYR A 400 4.85 26.58 -15.51
N VAL A 401 3.61 26.10 -15.34
CA VAL A 401 3.33 24.80 -14.71
C VAL A 401 3.94 23.66 -15.51
N VAL A 402 3.75 23.65 -16.84
CA VAL A 402 4.26 22.59 -17.72
C VAL A 402 5.79 22.48 -17.63
N ASN A 403 6.51 23.60 -17.54
CA ASN A 403 7.96 23.59 -17.41
C ASN A 403 8.43 22.99 -16.07
N LEU A 404 7.78 23.35 -14.96
CA LEU A 404 8.06 22.74 -13.66
C LEU A 404 7.77 21.24 -13.66
N VAL A 405 6.64 20.83 -14.25
CA VAL A 405 6.22 19.42 -14.29
C VAL A 405 7.15 18.59 -15.16
N LYS A 406 7.61 19.09 -16.31
CA LYS A 406 8.61 18.41 -17.14
C LYS A 406 9.90 18.15 -16.36
N ASN A 407 10.39 19.15 -15.63
CA ASN A 407 11.56 19.00 -14.77
C ASN A 407 11.33 17.95 -13.67
N ASN A 408 10.17 17.97 -13.02
CA ASN A 408 9.83 16.99 -11.98
C ASN A 408 9.75 15.56 -12.53
N ILE A 409 9.15 15.36 -13.71
CA ILE A 409 9.14 14.05 -14.38
C ILE A 409 10.57 13.59 -14.67
N THR A 410 11.44 14.46 -15.19
CA THR A 410 12.84 14.12 -15.47
C THR A 410 13.60 13.72 -14.21
N LEU A 411 13.52 14.51 -13.14
CA LEU A 411 14.16 14.19 -11.85
C LEU A 411 13.67 12.84 -11.31
N SER A 412 12.35 12.62 -11.25
CA SER A 412 11.80 11.36 -10.75
C SER A 412 12.01 10.17 -11.70
N ARG A 413 12.19 10.39 -13.01
CA ARG A 413 12.57 9.34 -13.96
C ARG A 413 14.03 8.93 -13.78
N ASN A 414 14.93 9.89 -13.61
CA ASN A 414 16.34 9.62 -13.35
C ASN A 414 16.49 8.87 -12.03
N ASP A 415 15.86 9.35 -10.94
CA ASP A 415 15.84 8.66 -9.66
C ASP A 415 15.30 7.21 -9.77
N TRP A 416 14.25 6.98 -10.57
CA TRP A 416 13.73 5.61 -10.77
C TRP A 416 14.73 4.72 -11.52
N ASN A 417 15.40 5.26 -12.53
CA ASN A 417 16.33 4.51 -13.39
C ASN A 417 17.73 4.33 -12.78
N GLU A 418 18.00 4.92 -11.61
CA GLU A 418 19.24 4.72 -10.85
C GLU A 418 19.27 3.38 -10.09
N TYR A 419 18.17 2.62 -10.07
CA TYR A 419 18.05 1.37 -9.32
C TYR A 419 17.68 0.18 -10.21
N GLU A 420 18.26 -0.99 -9.93
CA GLU A 420 18.16 -2.23 -10.73
C GLU A 420 16.75 -2.75 -11.01
N LEU A 421 15.75 -2.33 -10.22
CA LEU A 421 14.35 -2.73 -10.44
C LEU A 421 13.70 -1.97 -11.59
N SER A 422 14.32 -0.90 -12.09
CA SER A 422 13.91 -0.29 -13.35
C SER A 422 14.44 -1.10 -14.53
N TRP A 423 13.57 -1.45 -15.48
CA TRP A 423 14.00 -2.04 -16.75
C TRP A 423 14.85 -1.08 -17.61
N ASN A 424 14.93 0.21 -17.25
CA ASN A 424 15.81 1.20 -17.86
C ASN A 424 17.07 1.48 -17.02
N PHE A 425 17.37 0.64 -16.03
CA PHE A 425 18.61 0.75 -15.26
C PHE A 425 19.81 0.50 -16.17
N LYS A 426 20.78 1.42 -16.11
CA LYS A 426 21.95 1.42 -16.99
C LYS A 426 23.19 0.81 -16.35
N LYS A 427 23.60 1.38 -15.22
CA LYS A 427 24.75 0.99 -14.41
C LYS A 427 24.60 1.57 -13.01
N HIS A 428 25.38 1.06 -12.05
CA HIS A 428 25.33 1.58 -10.69
C HIS A 428 25.82 3.04 -10.63
N PRO A 429 25.15 3.94 -9.89
CA PRO A 429 25.49 5.36 -9.86
C PRO A 429 26.91 5.70 -9.42
N PHE A 430 27.55 4.85 -8.60
CA PHE A 430 28.95 5.04 -8.19
C PHE A 430 29.93 5.05 -9.37
N LEU A 431 29.57 4.45 -10.51
CA LEU A 431 30.37 4.43 -11.73
C LEU A 431 30.13 5.66 -12.64
N ASN A 432 29.44 6.69 -12.13
CA ASN A 432 29.20 7.94 -12.86
C ASN A 432 30.10 9.09 -12.38
N PHE A 433 30.93 8.86 -11.36
CA PHE A 433 31.78 9.87 -10.75
C PHE A 433 33.24 9.61 -11.07
N ASP A 434 33.98 10.67 -11.37
CA ASP A 434 35.39 10.60 -11.74
C ASP A 434 36.26 10.54 -10.47
N SER A 435 36.34 9.37 -9.83
CA SER A 435 37.27 9.09 -8.73
C SER A 435 37.51 7.58 -8.59
N THR A 436 38.65 7.22 -8.01
CA THR A 436 38.99 5.84 -7.61
C THR A 436 38.64 5.55 -6.15
N SER A 437 38.41 6.58 -5.33
CA SER A 437 38.03 6.46 -3.93
C SER A 437 36.51 6.38 -3.75
N LEU A 438 36.01 5.27 -3.22
CA LEU A 438 34.59 5.06 -2.94
C LEU A 438 34.05 6.03 -1.88
N VAL A 439 34.91 6.52 -0.98
CA VAL A 439 34.52 7.55 -0.01
C VAL A 439 34.17 8.85 -0.73
N ASP A 440 35.01 9.28 -1.67
CA ASP A 440 34.79 10.49 -2.45
C ASP A 440 33.59 10.35 -3.38
N ILE A 441 33.46 9.20 -4.03
CA ILE A 441 32.29 8.86 -4.85
C ILE A 441 31.01 8.93 -4.03
N PHE A 442 31.00 8.35 -2.83
CA PHE A 442 29.82 8.35 -1.98
C PHE A 442 29.44 9.75 -1.50
N ASN A 443 30.42 10.61 -1.20
CA ASN A 443 30.17 12.02 -0.87
C ASN A 443 29.56 12.78 -2.07
N GLN A 444 30.07 12.57 -3.28
CA GLN A 444 29.49 13.14 -4.50
C GLN A 444 28.08 12.62 -4.77
N TRP A 445 27.83 11.34 -4.50
CA TRP A 445 26.50 10.73 -4.57
C TRP A 445 25.52 11.37 -3.59
N ILE A 446 25.91 11.57 -2.32
CA ILE A 446 25.09 12.26 -1.32
C ILE A 446 24.72 13.66 -1.82
N GLU A 447 25.70 14.43 -2.29
CA GLU A 447 25.47 15.78 -2.80
C GLU A 447 24.51 15.78 -4.00
N TYR A 448 24.73 14.86 -4.95
CA TYR A 448 23.87 14.68 -6.11
C TYR A 448 22.41 14.40 -5.71
N LYS A 449 22.18 13.48 -4.78
CA LYS A 449 20.83 13.13 -4.30
C LYS A 449 20.20 14.28 -3.52
N GLN A 450 20.96 14.98 -2.69
CA GLN A 450 20.47 16.16 -1.97
C GLN A 450 20.06 17.28 -2.94
N ASN A 451 20.82 17.49 -4.02
CA ASN A 451 20.50 18.47 -5.05
C ASN A 451 19.23 18.11 -5.82
N GLN A 452 19.04 16.84 -6.18
CA GLN A 452 17.79 16.36 -6.79
C GLN A 452 16.59 16.52 -5.85
N PHE A 453 16.74 16.13 -4.58
CA PHE A 453 15.73 16.28 -3.55
C PHE A 453 15.29 17.74 -3.38
N ASN A 454 16.25 18.65 -3.19
CA ASN A 454 16.01 20.08 -3.02
C ASN A 454 15.33 20.69 -4.25
N SER A 455 15.77 20.29 -5.45
CA SER A 455 15.19 20.76 -6.72
C SER A 455 13.73 20.32 -6.87
N LEU A 456 13.44 19.04 -6.60
CA LEU A 456 12.08 18.52 -6.67
C LEU A 456 11.19 19.22 -5.63
N LYS A 457 11.63 19.27 -4.37
CA LYS A 457 10.88 19.94 -3.28
C LYS A 457 10.59 21.40 -3.61
N SER A 458 11.58 22.14 -4.12
CA SER A 458 11.42 23.53 -4.55
C SER A 458 10.36 23.70 -5.63
N ASN A 459 10.36 22.82 -6.65
CA ASN A 459 9.35 22.85 -7.70
C ASN A 459 7.96 22.50 -7.19
N GLU A 460 7.83 21.51 -6.31
CA GLU A 460 6.53 21.17 -5.70
C GLU A 460 5.99 22.33 -4.83
N ILE A 461 6.85 23.01 -4.08
CA ILE A 461 6.49 24.22 -3.32
C ILE A 461 6.03 25.34 -4.25
N LYS A 462 6.71 25.56 -5.38
CA LYS A 462 6.29 26.54 -6.40
C LYS A 462 4.91 26.21 -6.97
N LEU A 463 4.65 24.94 -7.28
CA LEU A 463 3.34 24.48 -7.73
C LEU A 463 2.26 24.72 -6.67
N ASN A 464 2.52 24.38 -5.40
CA ASN A 464 1.59 24.64 -4.31
C ASN A 464 1.27 26.14 -4.18
N LYS A 465 2.28 27.00 -4.13
CA LYS A 465 2.08 28.47 -4.06
C LYS A 465 1.26 28.98 -5.24
N PHE A 466 1.58 28.51 -6.44
CA PHE A 466 0.90 28.91 -7.67
C PHE A 466 -0.59 28.55 -7.65
N PHE A 467 -0.93 27.28 -7.37
CA PHE A 467 -2.32 26.85 -7.34
C PHE A 467 -3.10 27.42 -6.14
N ASN A 468 -2.47 27.57 -4.97
CA ASN A 468 -3.11 28.23 -3.84
C ASN A 468 -3.47 29.68 -4.15
N SER A 469 -2.62 30.39 -4.89
CA SER A 469 -2.91 31.74 -5.37
C SER A 469 -4.03 31.78 -6.41
N ILE A 470 -4.08 30.84 -7.35
CA ILE A 470 -5.13 30.81 -8.40
C ILE A 470 -6.52 30.61 -7.81
N PHE A 471 -6.62 29.82 -6.75
CA PHE A 471 -7.86 29.53 -6.05
C PHE A 471 -8.11 30.43 -4.83
N ASN A 472 -7.20 31.36 -4.51
CA ASN A 472 -7.28 32.23 -3.33
C ASN A 472 -7.46 31.45 -2.00
N VAL A 473 -6.65 30.41 -1.79
CA VAL A 473 -6.74 29.51 -0.61
C VAL A 473 -5.49 29.49 0.27
N ASN A 474 -4.62 30.49 0.15
CA ASN A 474 -3.36 30.57 0.91
C ASN A 474 -3.56 30.55 2.44
N ASP A 475 -4.68 31.06 2.93
CA ASP A 475 -4.98 31.13 4.37
C ASP A 475 -5.49 29.79 4.94
N VAL A 476 -5.85 28.84 4.07
CA VAL A 476 -6.46 27.56 4.45
C VAL A 476 -5.52 26.39 4.17
N VAL A 477 -4.73 26.47 3.10
CA VAL A 477 -3.86 25.38 2.65
C VAL A 477 -2.41 25.83 2.63
N GLY A 478 -1.58 25.14 3.42
CA GLY A 478 -0.14 25.37 3.44
C GLY A 478 0.55 24.99 2.12
N TRP A 479 1.60 25.72 1.78
CA TRP A 479 2.38 25.48 0.57
C TRP A 479 3.62 24.60 0.77
N ASP A 480 4.05 24.43 2.02
CA ASP A 480 5.23 23.63 2.37
C ASP A 480 4.96 22.12 2.28
N ILE A 481 6.04 21.35 2.23
CA ILE A 481 6.00 19.90 1.98
C ILE A 481 6.88 19.21 3.00
N ASP A 482 6.30 18.23 3.70
CA ASP A 482 7.03 17.29 4.55
C ASP A 482 8.07 16.53 3.71
N ASP A 483 9.32 16.50 4.15
CA ASP A 483 10.43 15.83 3.48
C ASP A 483 10.11 14.36 3.15
N LYS A 484 9.33 13.69 4.01
CA LYS A 484 8.90 12.30 3.81
C LYS A 484 7.97 12.10 2.62
N LYS A 485 7.38 13.17 2.08
CA LYS A 485 6.46 13.14 0.93
C LYS A 485 7.14 13.43 -0.40
N VAL A 486 8.40 13.89 -0.38
CA VAL A 486 9.18 14.15 -1.59
C VAL A 486 9.63 12.81 -2.19
N SER A 487 9.32 12.59 -3.47
CA SER A 487 9.54 11.31 -4.16
C SER A 487 10.93 11.18 -4.78
N ILE A 488 11.98 11.44 -3.98
CA ILE A 488 13.38 11.17 -4.32
C ILE A 488 13.95 10.25 -3.24
N THR A 489 14.67 9.22 -3.66
CA THR A 489 15.33 8.31 -2.74
C THR A 489 16.54 9.02 -2.14
N ASN A 490 16.61 9.16 -0.82
CA ASN A 490 17.82 9.72 -0.20
C ASN A 490 18.93 8.66 -0.17
N SER A 491 20.19 9.11 -0.22
CA SER A 491 21.33 8.21 -0.02
C SER A 491 21.29 7.59 1.37
N ASP A 492 21.56 6.30 1.44
CA ASP A 492 21.76 5.55 2.67
C ASP A 492 22.99 4.66 2.48
N TYR A 493 24.01 4.89 3.30
CA TYR A 493 25.29 4.23 3.16
C TYR A 493 25.19 2.69 3.10
N ASN A 494 24.35 2.10 3.93
CA ASN A 494 24.24 0.65 3.97
C ASN A 494 23.47 0.11 2.76
N LEU A 495 22.36 0.77 2.38
CA LEU A 495 21.53 0.33 1.26
C LEU A 495 22.23 0.57 -0.08
N ASP A 496 22.91 1.69 -0.25
CA ASP A 496 23.65 2.04 -1.47
C ASP A 496 24.80 1.04 -1.68
N ILE A 497 25.56 0.69 -0.64
CA ILE A 497 26.60 -0.35 -0.73
C ILE A 497 26.02 -1.73 -1.03
N GLN A 498 24.88 -2.10 -0.44
CA GLN A 498 24.22 -3.37 -0.77
C GLN A 498 23.74 -3.40 -2.22
N SER A 499 23.23 -2.28 -2.75
CA SER A 499 22.84 -2.18 -4.15
C SER A 499 24.04 -2.24 -5.09
N PHE A 500 25.20 -1.70 -4.68
CA PHE A 500 26.44 -1.81 -5.44
C PHE A 500 26.96 -3.26 -5.49
N ILE A 501 26.86 -4.00 -4.39
CA ILE A 501 27.19 -5.43 -4.36
C ILE A 501 26.22 -6.22 -5.26
N SER A 502 24.92 -5.90 -5.27
CA SER A 502 23.95 -6.52 -6.19
C SER A 502 24.34 -6.31 -7.66
N PHE A 503 24.76 -5.10 -8.01
CA PHE A 503 25.24 -4.77 -9.35
C PHE A 503 26.50 -5.54 -9.71
N ALA A 504 27.47 -5.61 -8.79
CA ALA A 504 28.69 -6.39 -8.98
C ALA A 504 28.38 -7.88 -9.23
N VAL A 505 27.47 -8.48 -8.45
CA VAL A 505 27.00 -9.86 -8.68
C VAL A 505 26.29 -9.99 -10.03
N GLY A 506 25.54 -8.99 -10.46
CA GLY A 506 24.97 -8.93 -11.81
C GLY A 506 26.03 -8.94 -12.91
N CYS A 507 27.12 -8.21 -12.74
CA CYS A 507 28.27 -8.26 -13.66
C CYS A 507 28.96 -9.64 -13.63
N MET A 508 29.09 -10.27 -12.46
CA MET A 508 29.66 -11.63 -12.35
C MET A 508 28.85 -12.66 -13.12
N PHE A 509 27.53 -12.50 -13.23
CA PHE A 509 26.69 -13.40 -14.02
C PHE A 509 26.46 -12.95 -15.47
N GLY A 510 26.96 -11.77 -15.86
CA GLY A 510 26.76 -11.19 -17.19
C GLY A 510 25.41 -10.51 -17.39
N ARG A 511 24.61 -10.34 -16.33
CA ARG A 511 23.36 -9.58 -16.41
C ARG A 511 23.61 -8.12 -16.81
N TYR A 512 24.70 -7.55 -16.30
CA TYR A 512 25.22 -6.23 -16.66
C TYR A 512 26.67 -6.35 -17.13
N SER A 513 27.19 -5.30 -17.77
CA SER A 513 28.59 -5.22 -18.19
C SER A 513 29.19 -3.86 -17.82
N LEU A 514 30.52 -3.82 -17.70
CA LEU A 514 31.29 -2.57 -17.63
C LEU A 514 31.59 -2.00 -19.02
N ASP A 515 31.43 -2.81 -20.07
CA ASP A 515 31.71 -2.43 -21.47
C ASP A 515 30.52 -1.73 -22.15
N SER A 516 29.30 -1.90 -21.62
CA SER A 516 28.08 -1.39 -22.23
C SER A 516 27.01 -1.10 -21.19
N GLU A 517 26.29 0.02 -21.36
CA GLU A 517 25.20 0.41 -20.47
C GLU A 517 23.94 -0.44 -20.69
N GLY A 518 23.19 -0.67 -19.61
CA GLY A 518 21.90 -1.35 -19.66
C GLY A 518 21.99 -2.84 -19.35
N LEU A 519 20.82 -3.47 -19.34
CA LEU A 519 20.69 -4.92 -19.20
C LEU A 519 21.30 -5.62 -20.42
N GLN A 520 22.30 -6.47 -20.18
CA GLN A 520 23.02 -7.16 -21.25
C GLN A 520 22.45 -8.56 -21.51
N TYR A 521 22.00 -9.24 -20.46
CA TYR A 521 21.42 -10.57 -20.58
C TYR A 521 20.34 -10.83 -19.52
N ALA A 522 19.16 -11.23 -19.97
CA ALA A 522 18.04 -11.69 -19.16
C ALA A 522 17.08 -12.54 -20.01
N GLY A 523 17.64 -13.45 -20.81
CA GLY A 523 16.90 -14.28 -21.76
C GLY A 523 17.59 -14.38 -23.12
N GLY A 524 17.17 -15.33 -23.95
CA GLY A 524 17.83 -15.70 -25.22
C GLY A 524 19.14 -16.50 -25.07
N GLU A 525 20.02 -16.43 -26.07
CA GLU A 525 21.31 -17.13 -26.08
C GLU A 525 22.41 -16.30 -25.39
N PHE A 526 23.08 -16.90 -24.40
CA PHE A 526 24.17 -16.25 -23.67
C PHE A 526 25.48 -16.31 -24.45
N ASP A 527 26.16 -15.17 -24.57
CA ASP A 527 27.40 -15.03 -25.35
C ASP A 527 28.48 -14.30 -24.55
N LEU A 528 29.46 -15.06 -24.05
CA LEU A 528 30.60 -14.55 -23.27
C LEU A 528 31.51 -13.61 -24.06
N THR A 529 31.52 -13.69 -25.40
CA THR A 529 32.42 -12.86 -26.23
C THR A 529 32.05 -11.37 -26.23
N LYS A 530 30.88 -11.02 -25.69
CA LYS A 530 30.39 -9.65 -25.54
C LYS A 530 30.96 -8.92 -24.32
N TYR A 531 31.73 -9.60 -23.47
CA TYR A 531 32.27 -9.05 -22.23
C TYR A 531 33.80 -9.05 -22.27
N ASN A 532 34.41 -7.90 -22.06
CA ASN A 532 35.86 -7.71 -22.19
C ASN A 532 36.49 -7.22 -20.88
N THR A 533 35.96 -6.14 -20.30
CA THR A 533 36.58 -5.48 -19.14
C THR A 533 36.47 -6.33 -17.87
N PHE A 534 35.30 -6.92 -17.61
CA PHE A 534 35.08 -7.86 -16.52
C PHE A 534 34.26 -9.03 -17.05
N VAL A 535 34.94 -10.15 -17.31
CA VAL A 535 34.32 -11.33 -17.93
C VAL A 535 33.45 -12.04 -16.90
N PRO A 536 32.16 -12.31 -17.21
CA PRO A 536 31.29 -13.11 -16.36
C PRO A 536 31.84 -14.51 -16.09
N ASP A 537 31.28 -15.14 -15.06
CA ASP A 537 31.47 -16.56 -14.81
C ASP A 537 31.00 -17.40 -16.00
N ASP A 538 31.80 -18.37 -16.43
CA ASP A 538 31.56 -19.10 -17.68
C ASP A 538 30.48 -20.17 -17.55
N ASP A 539 30.42 -20.87 -16.41
CA ASP A 539 29.50 -21.98 -16.18
C ASP A 539 28.24 -21.66 -15.35
N ASN A 540 28.12 -20.39 -14.91
CA ASN A 540 26.99 -19.81 -14.16
C ASN A 540 26.91 -20.27 -12.70
N ILE A 541 28.02 -20.72 -12.11
CA ILE A 541 28.06 -21.25 -10.74
C ILE A 541 29.16 -20.53 -9.96
N ILE A 542 28.76 -19.62 -9.07
CA ILE A 542 29.70 -18.90 -8.21
C ILE A 542 29.65 -19.44 -6.78
N PRO A 543 30.74 -20.04 -6.26
CA PRO A 543 30.81 -20.52 -4.88
C PRO A 543 30.66 -19.41 -3.85
N VAL A 544 29.82 -19.64 -2.84
CA VAL A 544 29.62 -18.74 -1.69
C VAL A 544 29.90 -19.50 -0.41
N LEU A 545 31.19 -19.60 -0.07
CA LEU A 545 31.68 -20.46 1.01
C LEU A 545 32.27 -19.64 2.16
N ASP A 546 32.34 -20.26 3.35
CA ASP A 546 32.88 -19.62 4.54
C ASP A 546 34.41 -19.49 4.53
N SER A 547 35.07 -20.19 3.59
CA SER A 547 36.51 -20.24 3.38
C SER A 547 36.82 -20.22 1.89
N GLU A 548 38.03 -19.78 1.53
CA GLU A 548 38.51 -19.69 0.15
C GLU A 548 39.02 -21.06 -0.33
N TYR A 549 38.12 -21.88 -0.86
CA TYR A 549 38.46 -23.20 -1.44
C TYR A 549 38.65 -23.16 -2.96
N PHE A 550 38.23 -22.07 -3.59
CA PHE A 550 38.21 -21.87 -5.04
C PHE A 550 38.81 -20.51 -5.37
N GLU A 551 39.59 -20.43 -6.45
CA GLU A 551 40.22 -19.17 -6.90
C GLU A 551 39.18 -18.15 -7.41
N ASP A 552 38.06 -18.64 -7.92
CA ASP A 552 36.96 -17.90 -8.53
C ASP A 552 35.74 -17.75 -7.59
N ASP A 553 35.96 -17.83 -6.27
CA ASP A 553 34.87 -17.65 -5.32
C ASP A 553 34.29 -16.22 -5.34
N ILE A 554 33.08 -16.06 -4.78
CA ILE A 554 32.36 -14.78 -4.85
C ILE A 554 33.14 -13.59 -4.27
N VAL A 555 34.01 -13.81 -3.27
CA VAL A 555 34.78 -12.75 -2.64
C VAL A 555 35.96 -12.37 -3.53
N GLY A 556 36.67 -13.37 -4.09
CA GLY A 556 37.74 -13.15 -5.07
C GLY A 556 37.22 -12.38 -6.29
N ARG A 557 36.08 -12.82 -6.86
CA ARG A 557 35.42 -12.12 -7.97
C ARG A 557 34.99 -10.70 -7.59
N PHE A 558 34.48 -10.49 -6.38
CA PHE A 558 34.11 -9.15 -5.92
C PHE A 558 35.33 -8.23 -5.78
N VAL A 559 36.43 -8.73 -5.22
CA VAL A 559 37.68 -7.96 -5.11
C VAL A 559 38.23 -7.60 -6.50
N GLU A 560 38.20 -8.53 -7.45
CA GLU A 560 38.63 -8.23 -8.83
C GLU A 560 37.71 -7.23 -9.51
N PHE A 561 36.40 -7.30 -9.27
CA PHE A 561 35.45 -6.30 -9.76
C PHE A 561 35.76 -4.89 -9.23
N ILE A 562 36.02 -4.75 -7.92
CA ILE A 562 36.41 -3.47 -7.31
C ILE A 562 37.71 -2.95 -7.93
N LYS A 563 38.72 -3.82 -8.07
CA LYS A 563 39.99 -3.48 -8.71
C LYS A 563 39.83 -3.07 -10.17
N THR A 564 38.90 -3.69 -10.90
CA THR A 564 38.60 -3.36 -12.30
C THR A 564 37.91 -2.00 -12.41
N CYS A 565 36.98 -1.68 -11.50
CA CYS A 565 36.23 -0.42 -11.53
C CYS A 565 37.05 0.78 -11.07
N PHE A 566 37.88 0.61 -10.04
CA PHE A 566 38.51 1.72 -9.32
C PHE A 566 40.03 1.64 -9.26
N GLY A 567 40.64 0.65 -9.90
CA GLY A 567 42.09 0.47 -9.88
C GLY A 567 42.62 -0.20 -8.62
N LYS A 568 43.94 -0.42 -8.60
CA LYS A 568 44.63 -1.14 -7.52
C LYS A 568 45.07 -0.24 -6.37
N GLU A 569 45.24 1.06 -6.62
CA GLU A 569 45.82 2.01 -5.66
C GLU A 569 44.95 2.14 -4.39
N ASP A 570 43.64 2.37 -4.56
CA ASP A 570 42.70 2.56 -3.44
C ASP A 570 41.97 1.27 -3.03
N LEU A 571 42.41 0.10 -3.52
CA LEU A 571 41.67 -1.16 -3.38
C LEU A 571 41.36 -1.51 -1.91
N GLU A 572 42.36 -1.42 -1.02
CA GLU A 572 42.16 -1.79 0.38
C GLU A 572 41.25 -0.80 1.12
N GLU A 573 41.38 0.50 0.84
CA GLU A 573 40.52 1.53 1.42
C GLU A 573 39.06 1.38 0.94
N ASN A 574 38.87 1.07 -0.34
CA ASN A 574 37.56 0.79 -0.93
C ASN A 574 36.90 -0.45 -0.32
N LEU A 575 37.68 -1.53 -0.10
CA LEU A 575 37.18 -2.74 0.55
C LEU A 575 36.84 -2.48 2.02
N ASP A 576 37.63 -1.69 2.74
CA ASP A 576 37.33 -1.29 4.11
C ASP A 576 36.08 -0.42 4.20
N PHE A 577 35.90 0.53 3.28
CA PHE A 577 34.69 1.32 3.15
C PHE A 577 33.47 0.40 2.98
N ILE A 578 33.45 -0.44 1.94
CA ILE A 578 32.36 -1.40 1.71
C ILE A 578 32.11 -2.25 2.96
N ALA A 579 33.15 -2.83 3.55
CA ALA A 579 33.03 -3.72 4.68
C ALA A 579 32.42 -3.03 5.93
N ASN A 580 32.70 -1.74 6.12
CA ASN A 580 32.17 -0.96 7.25
C ASN A 580 30.65 -0.68 7.13
N ALA A 581 30.10 -0.67 5.92
CA ALA A 581 28.64 -0.64 5.71
C ALA A 581 27.96 -1.98 6.05
N LEU A 582 28.69 -3.09 5.94
CA LEU A 582 28.14 -4.44 6.11
C LEU A 582 28.20 -4.94 7.55
N ALA A 583 29.30 -4.66 8.27
CA ALA A 583 29.49 -5.14 9.64
C ALA A 583 30.42 -4.25 10.47
N LYS A 584 30.05 -4.04 11.74
CA LYS A 584 30.82 -3.25 12.73
C LYS A 584 31.79 -4.08 13.60
N ASN A 585 32.15 -5.28 13.18
CA ASN A 585 33.05 -6.16 13.94
C ASN A 585 34.54 -5.87 13.62
N LYS A 586 35.46 -6.48 14.38
CA LYS A 586 36.93 -6.29 14.23
C LYS A 586 37.57 -7.19 13.16
N LYS A 587 36.78 -7.86 12.32
CA LYS A 587 37.30 -8.71 11.25
C LYS A 587 37.86 -7.86 10.11
N SER A 588 38.71 -8.46 9.28
CA SER A 588 39.20 -7.82 8.05
C SER A 588 38.06 -7.49 7.08
N SER A 589 38.29 -6.57 6.13
CA SER A 589 37.32 -6.19 5.09
C SER A 589 36.78 -7.40 4.34
N ARG A 590 37.69 -8.25 3.84
CA ARG A 590 37.35 -9.48 3.10
C ARG A 590 36.51 -10.46 3.93
N GLU A 591 36.80 -10.64 5.21
CA GLU A 591 36.00 -11.48 6.09
C GLU A 591 34.58 -10.93 6.31
N LYS A 592 34.43 -9.61 6.49
CA LYS A 592 33.11 -8.96 6.63
C LYS A 592 32.28 -9.10 5.36
N ILE A 593 32.91 -8.89 4.21
CA ILE A 593 32.28 -9.06 2.88
C ILE A 593 31.85 -10.52 2.69
N ARG A 594 32.74 -11.49 3.01
CA ARG A 594 32.42 -12.93 2.96
C ARG A 594 31.22 -13.27 3.84
N GLU A 595 31.19 -12.78 5.09
CA GLU A 595 30.06 -13.01 5.99
C GLU A 595 28.74 -12.46 5.45
N TYR A 596 28.77 -11.26 4.85
CA TYR A 596 27.58 -10.68 4.23
C TYR A 596 27.11 -11.50 3.03
N LEU A 597 28.00 -11.83 2.08
CA LEU A 597 27.67 -12.61 0.89
C LEU A 597 27.10 -13.98 1.24
N LEU A 598 27.68 -14.65 2.25
CA LEU A 598 27.23 -15.95 2.72
C LEU A 598 25.85 -15.90 3.40
N LYS A 599 25.65 -14.96 4.33
CA LYS A 599 24.50 -15.00 5.25
C LYS A 599 23.36 -14.08 4.84
N ASN A 600 23.69 -12.89 4.33
CA ASN A 600 22.77 -11.75 4.24
C ASN A 600 22.42 -11.35 2.81
N PHE A 601 23.33 -11.51 1.85
CA PHE A 601 23.13 -11.09 0.45
C PHE A 601 21.84 -11.67 -0.13
N PHE A 602 21.65 -12.99 -0.09
CA PHE A 602 20.43 -13.61 -0.62
C PHE A 602 19.16 -13.10 0.08
N ASN A 603 19.21 -12.81 1.38
CA ASN A 603 18.03 -12.31 2.10
C ASN A 603 17.68 -10.89 1.64
N ALA A 604 18.69 -10.04 1.43
CA ALA A 604 18.52 -8.70 0.86
C ALA A 604 18.02 -8.78 -0.59
N HIS A 605 18.57 -9.70 -1.39
CA HIS A 605 18.14 -9.96 -2.76
C HIS A 605 16.68 -10.40 -2.84
N ASN A 606 16.31 -11.43 -2.06
CA ASN A 606 14.94 -11.94 -1.97
C ASN A 606 13.93 -10.84 -1.59
N LYS A 607 14.31 -9.95 -0.65
CA LYS A 607 13.48 -8.80 -0.26
C LYS A 607 13.35 -7.78 -1.39
N THR A 608 14.46 -7.41 -2.04
CA THR A 608 14.52 -6.42 -3.12
C THR A 608 13.67 -6.87 -4.32
N TYR A 609 13.78 -8.13 -4.70
CA TYR A 609 13.01 -8.74 -5.79
C TYR A 609 11.64 -9.27 -5.33
N LYS A 610 11.09 -8.76 -4.22
CA LYS A 610 9.70 -9.01 -3.76
C LYS A 610 9.32 -10.51 -3.68
N LYS A 611 10.23 -11.34 -3.17
CA LYS A 611 10.12 -12.81 -3.10
C LYS A 611 10.14 -13.55 -4.45
N CYS A 612 10.72 -12.91 -5.45
CA CYS A 612 11.01 -13.48 -6.76
C CYS A 612 12.50 -13.27 -7.12
N PRO A 613 13.45 -13.77 -6.30
CA PRO A 613 14.87 -13.55 -6.54
C PRO A 613 15.33 -14.21 -7.84
N ILE A 614 16.18 -13.49 -8.58
CA ILE A 614 16.75 -13.97 -9.85
C ILE A 614 18.11 -14.67 -9.70
N TYR A 615 18.77 -14.48 -8.54
CA TYR A 615 20.02 -15.15 -8.19
C TYR A 615 19.64 -16.19 -7.14
N TRP A 616 19.68 -17.45 -7.54
CA TRP A 616 19.24 -18.57 -6.72
C TRP A 616 20.40 -19.09 -5.90
N GLN A 617 20.21 -19.21 -4.58
CA GLN A 617 21.21 -19.74 -3.68
C GLN A 617 20.95 -21.22 -3.43
N PHE A 618 21.74 -22.08 -4.07
CA PHE A 618 21.87 -23.48 -3.68
C PHE A 618 22.59 -23.55 -2.34
N SER A 619 22.00 -24.25 -1.38
CA SER A 619 22.46 -24.24 0.01
C SER A 619 22.30 -25.60 0.66
N SER A 620 23.40 -26.16 1.17
CA SER A 620 23.38 -27.45 1.89
C SER A 620 22.63 -27.39 3.22
N GLY A 621 22.56 -26.21 3.83
CA GLY A 621 21.83 -26.00 5.08
C GLY A 621 22.47 -24.98 6.01
N LYS A 622 22.14 -25.10 7.30
CA LYS A 622 22.45 -24.13 8.35
C LYS A 622 23.92 -24.10 8.75
N GLU A 623 24.65 -25.21 8.53
CA GLU A 623 26.08 -25.29 8.82
C GLU A 623 26.90 -24.60 7.72
N ASN A 624 26.26 -24.20 6.61
CA ASN A 624 26.89 -23.58 5.44
C ASN A 624 28.03 -24.43 4.89
N GLY A 625 27.86 -25.76 4.87
CA GLY A 625 28.89 -26.65 4.36
C GLY A 625 29.16 -26.47 2.86
N PHE A 626 28.14 -26.12 2.09
CA PHE A 626 28.25 -25.73 0.69
C PHE A 626 27.14 -24.74 0.33
N ASN A 627 27.52 -23.64 -0.33
CA ASN A 627 26.56 -22.80 -1.03
C ASN A 627 27.17 -22.30 -2.35
N CYS A 628 26.32 -22.05 -3.33
CA CYS A 628 26.67 -21.30 -4.54
C CYS A 628 25.49 -20.44 -5.00
N LEU A 629 25.78 -19.42 -5.81
CA LEU A 629 24.77 -18.65 -6.53
C LEU A 629 24.72 -19.08 -7.98
N VAL A 630 23.52 -19.03 -8.53
CA VAL A 630 23.20 -19.28 -9.94
C VAL A 630 22.30 -18.16 -10.43
N TYR A 631 22.53 -17.65 -11.64
CA TYR A 631 21.58 -16.74 -12.28
C TYR A 631 20.53 -17.52 -13.07
N MET A 632 19.25 -17.36 -12.71
CA MET A 632 18.17 -18.18 -13.28
C MET A 632 18.02 -18.07 -14.81
N HIS A 633 18.35 -16.92 -15.40
CA HIS A 633 18.22 -16.71 -16.84
C HIS A 633 19.31 -17.44 -17.65
N ARG A 634 20.34 -17.94 -16.96
CA ARG A 634 21.42 -18.79 -17.52
C ARG A 634 21.28 -20.24 -17.04
N TYR A 635 20.12 -20.62 -16.52
CA TYR A 635 19.90 -21.99 -16.05
C TYR A 635 19.91 -22.95 -17.24
N GLU A 636 20.61 -24.08 -17.07
CA GLU A 636 20.63 -25.18 -18.03
C GLU A 636 20.30 -26.49 -17.30
N PRO A 637 19.69 -27.48 -17.96
CA PRO A 637 19.27 -28.73 -17.30
C PRO A 637 20.42 -29.48 -16.60
N ASN A 638 21.61 -29.47 -17.19
CA ASN A 638 22.82 -30.12 -16.65
C ASN A 638 23.53 -29.31 -15.54
N LEU A 639 23.06 -28.10 -15.22
CA LEU A 639 23.66 -27.23 -14.20
C LEU A 639 23.76 -27.92 -12.83
N ILE A 640 22.71 -28.65 -12.43
CA ILE A 640 22.69 -29.35 -11.13
C ILE A 640 23.78 -30.43 -11.07
N ALA A 641 24.03 -31.12 -12.18
CA ALA A 641 25.12 -32.08 -12.29
C ALA A 641 26.48 -31.39 -12.15
N ARG A 642 26.68 -30.22 -12.78
CA ARG A 642 27.91 -29.42 -12.65
C ARG A 642 28.13 -28.93 -11.21
N ILE A 643 27.11 -28.38 -10.56
CA ILE A 643 27.16 -27.97 -9.13
C ILE A 643 27.65 -29.15 -8.28
N ARG A 644 27.10 -30.34 -8.52
CA ARG A 644 27.45 -31.55 -7.78
C ARG A 644 28.90 -31.97 -8.00
N THR A 645 29.32 -32.16 -9.26
CA THR A 645 30.63 -32.76 -9.57
C THR A 645 31.78 -31.76 -9.49
N ASN A 646 31.58 -30.54 -9.97
CA ASN A 646 32.66 -29.56 -10.12
C ASN A 646 32.88 -28.73 -8.86
N TYR A 647 31.87 -28.63 -7.98
CA TYR A 647 31.90 -27.75 -6.81
C TYR A 647 31.66 -28.50 -5.49
N LEU A 648 30.55 -29.23 -5.34
CA LEU A 648 30.22 -29.89 -4.07
C LEU A 648 31.27 -30.94 -3.70
N HIS A 649 31.62 -31.85 -4.62
CA HIS A 649 32.63 -32.90 -4.35
C HIS A 649 34.01 -32.32 -4.07
N LYS A 650 34.40 -31.24 -4.77
CA LYS A 650 35.66 -30.53 -4.47
C LYS A 650 35.62 -29.88 -3.08
N THR A 651 34.48 -29.30 -2.70
CA THR A 651 34.27 -28.73 -1.36
C THR A 651 34.36 -29.80 -0.27
N GLN A 652 33.70 -30.95 -0.46
CA GLN A 652 33.80 -32.08 0.47
C GLN A 652 35.25 -32.53 0.67
N LYS A 653 36.01 -32.70 -0.43
CA LYS A 653 37.42 -33.07 -0.39
C LYS A 653 38.28 -32.03 0.35
N ALA A 654 38.01 -30.74 0.14
CA ALA A 654 38.70 -29.65 0.84
C ALA A 654 38.40 -29.66 2.35
N ILE A 655 37.13 -29.90 2.74
CA ILE A 655 36.72 -30.04 4.14
C ILE A 655 37.39 -31.27 4.78
N GLU A 656 37.42 -32.42 4.10
CA GLU A 656 38.10 -33.63 4.57
C GLU A 656 39.60 -33.38 4.83
N GLN A 657 40.28 -32.71 3.89
CA GLN A 657 41.68 -32.35 4.05
C GLN A 657 41.90 -31.38 5.23
N ALA A 658 41.00 -30.41 5.41
CA ALA A 658 41.05 -29.47 6.54
C ALA A 658 40.85 -30.18 7.90
N ILE A 659 39.99 -31.21 7.96
CA ILE A 659 39.82 -32.06 9.15
C ILE A 659 41.12 -32.79 9.47
N VAL A 660 41.78 -33.38 8.48
CA VAL A 660 43.09 -34.05 8.64
C VAL A 660 44.14 -33.08 9.17
N ASN A 661 44.17 -31.85 8.66
CA ASN A 661 45.10 -30.81 9.13
C ASN A 661 44.83 -30.43 10.60
N CYS A 662 43.57 -30.31 10.99
CA CYS A 662 43.20 -30.08 12.39
C CYS A 662 43.63 -31.25 13.30
N ASP A 663 43.50 -32.49 12.85
CA ASP A 663 43.99 -33.67 13.59
C ASP A 663 45.50 -33.65 13.79
N ASN A 664 46.25 -33.25 12.77
CA ASN A 664 47.71 -33.08 12.90
C ASN A 664 48.06 -32.02 13.95
N ILE A 665 47.36 -30.87 13.99
CA ILE A 665 47.58 -29.83 15.00
C ILE A 665 47.23 -30.33 16.40
N ILE A 666 46.11 -31.06 16.56
CA ILE A 666 45.66 -31.59 17.85
C ILE A 666 46.66 -32.60 18.42
N ASN A 667 47.22 -33.47 17.58
CA ASN A 667 48.10 -34.55 18.01
C ASN A 667 49.57 -34.11 18.19
N HIS A 668 50.01 -33.03 17.53
CA HIS A 668 51.43 -32.64 17.49
C HIS A 668 51.75 -31.24 18.02
N SER A 669 50.78 -30.33 18.19
CA SER A 669 51.05 -29.01 18.77
C SER A 669 51.32 -29.10 20.28
N SER A 670 52.30 -28.35 20.77
CA SER A 670 52.55 -28.17 22.20
C SER A 670 51.74 -27.01 22.81
N SER A 671 51.01 -26.25 21.98
CA SER A 671 50.22 -25.10 22.41
C SER A 671 48.77 -25.49 22.72
N ASN A 672 48.39 -25.44 24.00
CA ASN A 672 47.01 -25.67 24.43
C ASN A 672 45.98 -24.74 23.76
N SER A 673 46.39 -23.53 23.33
CA SER A 673 45.53 -22.59 22.62
C SER A 673 45.23 -23.05 21.19
N GLU A 674 46.25 -23.55 20.48
CA GLU A 674 46.13 -24.08 19.13
C GLU A 674 45.29 -25.37 19.12
N ILE A 675 45.55 -26.29 20.04
CA ILE A 675 44.78 -27.53 20.19
C ILE A 675 43.28 -27.21 20.38
N ARG A 676 42.95 -26.25 21.25
CA ARG A 676 41.54 -25.83 21.48
C ARG A 676 40.90 -25.23 20.23
N LYS A 677 41.62 -24.37 19.49
CA LYS A 677 41.12 -23.79 18.23
C LYS A 677 40.89 -24.87 17.16
N ALA A 678 41.86 -25.75 16.95
CA ALA A 678 41.78 -26.86 16.00
C ALA A 678 40.66 -27.85 16.35
N THR A 679 40.45 -28.15 17.63
CA THR A 679 39.34 -29.01 18.08
C THR A 679 37.97 -28.40 17.75
N LYS A 680 37.82 -27.08 17.95
CA LYS A 680 36.58 -26.36 17.62
C LYS A 680 36.33 -26.33 16.12
N GLU A 681 37.37 -26.05 15.33
CA GLU A 681 37.26 -26.02 13.86
C GLU A 681 36.97 -27.41 13.29
N LYS A 682 37.64 -28.46 13.78
CA LYS A 682 37.33 -29.85 13.42
C LYS A 682 35.87 -30.19 13.66
N SER A 683 35.32 -29.83 14.82
CA SER A 683 33.91 -30.09 15.13
C SER A 683 32.96 -29.36 14.17
N LYS A 684 33.30 -28.15 13.75
CA LYS A 684 32.54 -27.38 12.73
C LYS A 684 32.63 -28.08 11.36
N LEU A 685 33.84 -28.38 10.90
CA LEU A 685 34.08 -29.03 9.60
C LEU A 685 33.40 -30.41 9.50
N GLN A 686 33.38 -31.20 10.57
CA GLN A 686 32.67 -32.48 10.60
C GLN A 686 31.14 -32.32 10.41
N LYS A 687 30.55 -31.25 10.95
CA LYS A 687 29.13 -30.94 10.74
C LYS A 687 28.87 -30.50 9.29
N GLN A 688 29.74 -29.66 8.75
CA GLN A 688 29.68 -29.22 7.35
C GLN A 688 29.85 -30.40 6.37
N LEU A 689 30.79 -31.30 6.62
CA LEU A 689 30.99 -32.50 5.80
C LEU A 689 29.74 -33.40 5.83
N LYS A 690 29.17 -33.63 7.02
CA LYS A 690 27.94 -34.40 7.13
C LYS A 690 26.78 -33.74 6.38
N GLU A 691 26.61 -32.42 6.53
CA GLU A 691 25.57 -31.66 5.84
C GLU A 691 25.72 -31.76 4.31
N THR A 692 26.94 -31.58 3.79
CA THR A 692 27.23 -31.68 2.35
C THR A 692 27.05 -33.08 1.79
N GLN A 693 27.35 -34.13 2.56
CA GLN A 693 27.08 -35.52 2.16
C GLN A 693 25.58 -35.82 2.07
N GLU A 694 24.78 -35.34 3.04
CA GLU A 694 23.31 -35.46 2.98
C GLU A 694 22.73 -34.66 1.81
N TYR A 695 23.31 -33.50 1.49
CA TYR A 695 22.91 -32.66 0.37
C TYR A 695 23.25 -33.28 -1.00
N ASP A 696 24.39 -33.97 -1.11
CA ASP A 696 24.81 -34.67 -2.35
C ASP A 696 23.75 -35.67 -2.82
N GLU A 697 23.07 -36.36 -1.90
CA GLU A 697 22.02 -37.32 -2.23
C GLU A 697 20.82 -36.65 -2.92
N ALA A 698 20.42 -35.47 -2.45
CA ALA A 698 19.33 -34.70 -3.05
C ALA A 698 19.73 -34.13 -4.42
N LEU A 699 20.96 -33.62 -4.54
CA LEU A 699 21.49 -33.14 -5.82
C LEU A 699 21.61 -34.27 -6.84
N ALA A 700 22.08 -35.45 -6.43
CA ALA A 700 22.18 -36.62 -7.31
C ALA A 700 20.80 -37.02 -7.87
N HIS A 701 19.78 -37.02 -7.00
CA HIS A 701 18.41 -37.33 -7.40
C HIS A 701 17.88 -36.35 -8.45
N ILE A 702 18.06 -35.04 -8.24
CA ILE A 702 17.59 -34.01 -9.18
C ILE A 702 18.44 -33.92 -10.44
N ALA A 703 19.77 -34.10 -10.34
CA ALA A 703 20.66 -34.13 -11.49
C ALA A 703 20.26 -35.20 -12.51
N ASN A 704 19.80 -36.37 -12.03
CA ASN A 704 19.31 -37.44 -12.91
C ASN A 704 17.97 -37.14 -13.58
N GLN A 705 17.16 -36.24 -13.01
CA GLN A 705 15.89 -35.82 -13.61
C GLN A 705 16.09 -34.79 -14.72
N ASN A 706 17.24 -34.10 -14.75
CA ASN A 706 17.57 -33.09 -15.75
C ASN A 706 16.46 -32.06 -15.95
N ILE A 707 15.96 -31.51 -14.82
CA ILE A 707 14.79 -30.64 -14.78
C ILE A 707 15.03 -29.39 -15.64
N GLU A 708 14.10 -29.10 -16.54
CA GLU A 708 14.03 -27.85 -17.29
C GLU A 708 13.20 -26.79 -16.54
N ILE A 709 13.58 -25.52 -16.71
CA ILE A 709 12.79 -24.38 -16.27
C ILE A 709 12.28 -23.59 -17.47
N ASP A 710 11.14 -22.95 -17.31
CA ASP A 710 10.57 -22.03 -18.30
C ASP A 710 10.42 -20.67 -17.60
N LEU A 711 11.09 -19.63 -18.09
CA LEU A 711 11.03 -18.30 -17.47
C LEU A 711 9.58 -17.77 -17.39
N ASP A 712 8.71 -18.15 -18.33
CA ASP A 712 7.33 -17.66 -18.41
C ASP A 712 6.44 -18.19 -17.26
N ASP A 713 6.81 -19.34 -16.65
CA ASP A 713 6.19 -19.84 -15.42
C ASP A 713 6.38 -18.84 -14.25
N GLY A 714 7.42 -18.00 -14.32
CA GLY A 714 7.84 -17.05 -13.30
C GLY A 714 8.68 -17.68 -12.21
N VAL A 715 9.22 -16.86 -11.30
CA VAL A 715 10.24 -17.31 -10.35
C VAL A 715 9.68 -18.36 -9.40
N LYS A 716 8.52 -18.11 -8.81
CA LYS A 716 7.99 -18.97 -7.73
C LYS A 716 7.72 -20.41 -8.18
N VAL A 717 7.19 -20.59 -9.40
CA VAL A 717 6.88 -21.90 -9.96
C VAL A 717 8.18 -22.66 -10.24
N ASN A 718 9.14 -22.02 -10.90
CA ASN A 718 10.44 -22.66 -11.17
C ASN A 718 11.23 -22.95 -9.90
N TYR A 719 11.22 -22.03 -8.93
CA TYR A 719 11.91 -22.21 -7.65
C TYR A 719 11.38 -23.41 -6.87
N ALA A 720 10.06 -23.65 -6.93
CA ALA A 720 9.41 -24.76 -6.25
C ALA A 720 9.86 -26.14 -6.78
N LYS A 721 10.31 -26.25 -8.04
CA LYS A 721 10.85 -27.48 -8.63
C LYS A 721 12.09 -28.02 -7.86
N PHE A 722 12.76 -27.15 -7.10
CA PHE A 722 13.97 -27.48 -6.33
C PHE A 722 13.74 -27.49 -4.80
N GLN A 723 12.49 -27.49 -4.35
CA GLN A 723 12.11 -27.58 -2.94
C GLN A 723 11.59 -28.98 -2.59
N ASP A 724 11.69 -29.35 -1.31
CA ASP A 724 11.11 -30.55 -0.71
C ASP A 724 11.41 -31.86 -1.46
N VAL A 725 12.60 -31.98 -2.04
CA VAL A 725 13.10 -33.16 -2.75
C VAL A 725 13.10 -34.35 -1.82
N GLU A 726 12.34 -35.40 -2.18
CA GLU A 726 12.28 -36.64 -1.41
C GLU A 726 13.44 -37.56 -1.76
N VAL A 727 14.31 -37.80 -0.79
CA VAL A 727 15.40 -38.77 -0.90
C VAL A 727 15.03 -39.99 -0.06
N SER A 728 14.92 -41.15 -0.70
CA SER A 728 14.71 -42.45 -0.05
C SER A 728 15.95 -43.32 -0.16
N LYS A 729 16.47 -43.78 1.00
CA LYS A 729 17.43 -44.88 1.05
C LYS A 729 16.70 -46.18 1.37
N GLU A 730 17.14 -47.29 0.76
CA GLU A 730 16.68 -48.62 1.16
C GLU A 730 16.78 -48.77 2.68
N CYS A 731 15.69 -49.19 3.32
CA CYS A 731 15.55 -49.37 4.77
C CYS A 731 15.60 -48.10 5.66
N LYS A 732 15.41 -46.88 5.12
CA LYS A 732 15.22 -45.65 5.93
C LYS A 732 13.97 -44.85 5.50
N LYS A 733 13.36 -44.11 6.44
CA LYS A 733 12.25 -43.18 6.14
C LYS A 733 12.73 -42.11 5.14
N SER A 734 11.88 -41.77 4.17
CA SER A 734 12.16 -40.69 3.22
C SER A 734 12.39 -39.37 3.96
N LYS A 735 13.36 -38.59 3.47
CA LYS A 735 13.68 -37.26 3.99
C LYS A 735 13.44 -36.23 2.90
N LYS A 736 12.80 -35.11 3.26
CA LYS A 736 12.64 -33.93 2.39
C LYS A 736 13.83 -33.00 2.56
N ILE A 737 14.48 -32.65 1.46
CA ILE A 737 15.64 -31.75 1.41
C ILE A 737 15.33 -30.64 0.40
N ASN A 738 15.61 -29.40 0.78
CA ASN A 738 15.49 -28.26 -0.14
C ASN A 738 16.85 -28.04 -0.79
N LEU A 739 16.90 -27.92 -2.13
CA LEU A 739 18.15 -27.62 -2.81
C LEU A 739 18.49 -26.14 -2.75
N LEU A 740 17.48 -25.28 -2.90
CA LEU A 740 17.61 -23.84 -2.79
C LEU A 740 17.20 -23.35 -1.40
N LYS A 741 17.76 -22.23 -0.96
CA LYS A 741 17.37 -21.53 0.28
C LYS A 741 15.88 -21.15 0.25
N LYS A 742 15.16 -21.21 1.38
CA LYS A 742 13.72 -20.91 1.40
C LYS A 742 13.42 -19.42 1.15
N LEU A 743 12.35 -19.13 0.40
CA LEU A 743 11.85 -17.79 0.05
C LEU A 743 11.04 -17.10 1.16
#